data_AF-A0A6P3H644-F1
#
_entry.id   AF-A0A6P3H644-F1
#
_cell.length_a   1.000
_cell.length_b   1.000
_cell.length_c   1.000
_cell.angle_alpha   90.00
_cell.angle_beta   90.00
_cell.angle_gamma   90.00
#
_symmetry.space_group_name_H-M   'P 1'
#
loop_
_entity.id
_entity.type
_entity.pdbx_description
1 polymer ?
#
loop_
_entity_poly.entity_id
_entity_poly.type
_entity_poly.pdbx_seq_one_letter_code
_entity_poly.pdbx_strand_id
1 'polypeptide(L)'
;MAAKTAGGGRWEVVKKGRRPGAGGSGKGGGGDRRALGEANGVWKYDLTPPIQTTSTLYERGFEKIMKRQNKEQVPPPAVEPKKPGNKKQAKKVATLTNQNQKQGRFRSLEEALKALDLADLQKELDKSQSVFSGNPSVWLKDLASYLNYKLQVPPSEPTLSQHPHDYPYSLVSRELRGIIRGLLAKAAGSLELFFDHCLFTMLQELDKTPGESLHGYRICIQAILQDKPKIVTTNLGKFLELLRSHQSRPAKCLTIMWALGQAGFTNLTEGLRVWLGIMLPVLGIKSLSPFAIAYLDRLLLMHPNLTKGFGMIGPKDLFPLLDFAYMPNNSLTPSLQEQLCQLYPRLKVLAFGAKPESTLHTYFPSFLSRATPGCPPEMKKELLRSLTECLMVDPLSTSVWRQLYPKHLSQSSLLLEHLLRSWERIPKKTQKSLQETIQSFKLTNQDLLRKGGGSNQDVVTCDSACKSLLQQARGFQLPWTRLLLLVLVFAIGFLCHDFRSHSSFQASLSGQLLQSSGVLPAGQQACTKIYSYSLQGYSWLEKTLPAWGSHLLTVVRPGLQLAWAHTNATVSFLSAHCASHLAWFGDSLANLFQRLQTQLPDTLNQLLRSLRELLLFLYHSILLPTWHMLLEALAQIQEHCHEACRGEVTWDCMKTQLSEAAHWTWLRLQDTTVAFLDWALAMISQQ
;
A
#
# COMPACT_ATOMS: atom_id res chain seq x y z
N MET A 1 54.40 58.77 18.66
CA MET A 1 54.44 60.24 18.67
C MET A 1 53.01 60.76 18.63
N ALA A 2 52.67 61.63 19.59
CA ALA A 2 51.63 62.69 19.61
C ALA A 2 50.19 62.38 19.14
N ALA A 3 49.10 62.98 19.65
CA ALA A 3 48.70 63.72 20.86
C ALA A 3 47.22 64.13 20.63
N LYS A 4 46.50 64.50 21.71
CA LYS A 4 45.19 65.22 21.79
C LYS A 4 43.92 64.34 21.80
N THR A 5 43.34 64.01 22.96
CA THR A 5 42.41 64.77 23.87
C THR A 5 40.99 64.88 23.29
N ALA A 6 39.86 64.77 24.00
CA ALA A 6 39.39 64.46 25.37
C ALA A 6 37.83 64.53 25.22
N GLY A 7 36.91 64.00 26.03
CA GLY A 7 36.90 63.49 27.39
C GLY A 7 35.50 63.78 27.98
N GLY A 8 35.04 62.92 28.90
CA GLY A 8 33.87 63.13 29.77
C GLY A 8 32.80 62.06 29.59
N GLY A 9 32.52 61.17 30.54
CA GLY A 9 33.06 60.98 31.87
C GLY A 9 32.27 59.87 32.58
N ARG A 10 32.92 59.28 33.59
CA ARG A 10 32.37 58.48 34.70
C ARG A 10 32.27 56.94 34.54
N TRP A 11 33.41 56.34 34.88
CA TRP A 11 33.64 55.05 35.58
C TRP A 11 32.89 55.01 36.94
N GLU A 12 32.57 53.90 37.61
CA GLU A 12 33.26 52.62 37.87
C GLU A 12 32.22 51.50 38.09
N VAL A 13 32.34 50.29 37.52
CA VAL A 13 33.27 49.16 37.81
C VAL A 13 32.83 48.39 39.08
N VAL A 14 32.11 47.27 38.95
CA VAL A 14 32.53 45.90 38.53
C VAL A 14 33.21 45.14 39.67
N LYS A 15 32.87 43.85 39.80
CA LYS A 15 33.78 42.69 39.69
C LYS A 15 33.06 41.43 40.14
N LYS A 16 33.32 40.22 39.63
CA LYS A 16 34.07 39.60 38.50
C LYS A 16 33.69 38.12 38.70
N GLY A 17 33.36 37.29 37.71
CA GLY A 17 34.08 37.00 36.48
C GLY A 17 34.73 35.61 36.58
N ARG A 18 34.62 34.78 35.54
CA ARG A 18 35.72 33.98 34.96
C ARG A 18 35.27 33.21 33.71
N ARG A 19 35.87 33.61 32.58
CA ARG A 19 36.26 32.80 31.40
C ARG A 19 37.74 32.35 31.63
N PRO A 20 38.35 31.38 30.91
CA PRO A 20 38.70 31.44 29.47
C PRO A 20 38.56 30.07 28.77
N GLY A 21 38.76 29.81 27.48
CA GLY A 21 39.31 30.42 26.25
C GLY A 21 39.15 29.30 25.18
N ALA A 22 39.48 29.36 23.89
CA ALA A 22 40.21 30.25 23.01
C ALA A 22 39.78 29.92 21.55
N GLY A 23 40.01 30.83 20.61
CA GLY A 23 39.71 30.64 19.18
C GLY A 23 40.85 30.01 18.38
N GLY A 24 40.55 29.66 17.13
CA GLY A 24 41.51 29.26 16.10
C GLY A 24 40.86 29.26 14.71
N SER A 25 41.45 30.01 13.79
CA SER A 25 40.99 30.24 12.41
C SER A 25 41.26 29.06 11.46
N GLY A 26 40.39 28.85 10.46
CA GLY A 26 40.67 28.01 9.30
C GLY A 26 39.85 28.47 8.08
N LYS A 27 40.55 28.85 7.01
CA LYS A 27 40.03 29.34 5.73
C LYS A 27 39.77 28.15 4.80
N GLY A 28 38.61 28.06 4.15
CA GLY A 28 38.32 27.05 3.13
C GLY A 28 36.95 27.26 2.48
N GLY A 29 36.93 27.55 1.18
CA GLY A 29 35.74 27.80 0.39
C GLY A 29 34.97 26.55 -0.01
N GLY A 30 33.70 26.73 -0.37
CA GLY A 30 32.84 25.70 -0.94
C GLY A 30 31.39 26.16 -0.93
N GLY A 31 30.87 26.52 -2.10
CA GLY A 31 29.54 27.07 -2.31
C GLY A 31 28.39 26.07 -2.15
N ASP A 32 27.19 26.67 -2.20
CA ASP A 32 25.87 26.08 -2.45
C ASP A 32 25.34 25.01 -1.51
N ARG A 33 24.68 25.47 -0.44
CA ARG A 33 23.39 24.93 0.05
C ARG A 33 22.55 26.01 0.75
N ARG A 34 21.98 26.95 -0.02
CA ARG A 34 20.80 27.72 0.38
C ARG A 34 19.86 27.83 -0.80
N ALA A 35 18.94 26.88 -0.90
CA ALA A 35 17.73 27.04 -1.69
C ALA A 35 16.62 26.28 -0.97
N LEU A 36 15.70 27.04 -0.36
CA LEU A 36 14.32 26.73 0.06
C LEU A 36 13.79 27.70 1.15
N GLY A 37 14.44 28.86 1.37
CA GLY A 37 13.99 29.88 2.32
C GLY A 37 13.60 31.24 1.71
N GLU A 38 13.82 31.47 0.41
CA GLU A 38 13.65 32.79 -0.21
C GLU A 38 12.60 32.73 -1.33
N ALA A 39 11.33 32.72 -0.93
CA ALA A 39 10.20 33.03 -1.81
C ALA A 39 9.26 34.08 -1.18
N ASN A 40 9.71 34.81 -0.14
CA ASN A 40 8.98 35.92 0.46
C ASN A 40 9.71 37.25 0.15
N GLY A 41 9.84 37.56 -1.13
CA GLY A 41 10.19 38.90 -1.59
C GLY A 41 8.96 39.81 -1.49
N VAL A 42 8.93 40.67 -0.49
CA VAL A 42 7.89 41.67 -0.24
C VAL A 42 7.95 42.74 -1.33
N TRP A 43 6.93 42.80 -2.18
CA TRP A 43 6.64 44.00 -2.97
C TRP A 43 5.91 45.00 -2.07
N LYS A 44 6.58 46.10 -1.72
CA LYS A 44 5.94 47.23 -1.02
C LYS A 44 5.07 48.00 -2.02
N TYR A 45 3.75 47.94 -1.83
CA TYR A 45 2.85 49.00 -2.26
C TYR A 45 2.36 49.75 -1.01
N ASP A 46 2.45 51.08 -1.05
CA ASP A 46 1.85 51.96 -0.04
C ASP A 46 0.32 51.85 -0.11
N LEU A 47 -0.27 51.21 0.89
CA LEU A 47 -1.72 51.17 1.06
C LEU A 47 -2.14 52.38 1.90
N THR A 48 -2.95 53.24 1.28
CA THR A 48 -3.80 54.20 1.98
C THR A 48 -4.65 53.50 3.05
N PRO A 49 -4.93 54.15 4.19
CA PRO A 49 -5.65 53.52 5.29
C PRO A 49 -7.09 53.16 4.88
N PRO A 50 -7.63 52.01 5.34
CA PRO A 50 -8.96 51.58 4.97
C PRO A 50 -10.03 52.50 5.57
N ILE A 51 -10.98 52.89 4.71
CA ILE A 51 -12.19 53.63 5.08
C ILE A 51 -12.95 52.81 6.14
N GLN A 52 -13.29 53.46 7.27
CA GLN A 52 -14.09 52.86 8.33
C GLN A 52 -15.45 52.40 7.78
N THR A 53 -15.71 51.10 7.84
CA THR A 53 -17.03 50.55 7.55
C THR A 53 -17.98 50.95 8.68
N THR A 54 -18.96 51.78 8.38
CA THR A 54 -20.07 52.08 9.30
C THR A 54 -20.88 50.81 9.53
N SER A 55 -21.17 50.50 10.80
CA SER A 55 -22.01 49.37 11.18
C SER A 55 -23.38 49.50 10.52
N THR A 56 -23.78 48.47 9.79
CA THR A 56 -25.08 48.45 9.12
C THR A 56 -26.20 48.32 10.17
N LEU A 57 -27.38 48.86 9.85
CA LEU A 57 -28.58 48.91 10.70
C LEU A 57 -28.96 47.57 11.37
N TYR A 58 -28.52 46.44 10.82
CA TYR A 58 -28.78 45.10 11.32
C TYR A 58 -28.04 44.80 12.65
N GLU A 59 -26.82 45.30 12.82
CA GLU A 59 -26.00 45.08 14.01
C GLU A 59 -26.55 45.82 15.24
N ARG A 60 -27.17 46.99 15.01
CA ARG A 60 -27.89 47.77 16.04
C ARG A 60 -29.16 47.10 16.56
N GLY A 61 -29.75 46.17 15.80
CA GLY A 61 -30.93 45.41 16.22
C GLY A 61 -30.64 44.49 17.40
N PHE A 62 -29.46 43.84 17.39
CA PHE A 62 -29.04 42.90 18.44
C PHE A 62 -28.57 43.61 19.71
N GLU A 63 -27.91 44.78 19.61
CA GLU A 63 -27.55 45.58 20.79
C GLU A 63 -28.78 46.11 21.57
N LYS A 64 -29.86 46.46 20.87
CA LYS A 64 -31.08 47.00 21.51
C LYS A 64 -31.89 45.95 22.28
N ILE A 65 -31.85 44.70 21.84
CA ILE A 65 -32.52 43.58 22.53
C ILE A 65 -31.76 43.25 23.82
N MET A 66 -30.43 43.31 23.81
CA MET A 66 -29.59 43.03 24.98
C MET A 66 -29.74 44.09 26.10
N LYS A 67 -30.07 45.35 25.75
CA LYS A 67 -30.24 46.45 26.72
C LYS A 67 -31.66 46.61 27.28
N ARG A 68 -32.68 45.98 26.68
CA ARG A 68 -34.09 46.12 27.11
C ARG A 68 -34.51 45.23 28.29
N GLN A 69 -33.73 44.21 28.64
CA GLN A 69 -34.04 43.34 29.79
C GLN A 69 -33.35 43.74 31.11
N ASN A 70 -32.63 44.87 31.15
CA ASN A 70 -31.76 45.20 32.29
C ASN A 70 -31.91 46.64 32.82
N LYS A 71 -33.14 47.16 32.90
CA LYS A 71 -33.43 48.46 33.51
C LYS A 71 -34.76 48.49 34.27
N GLU A 72 -34.66 48.24 35.57
CA GLU A 72 -35.48 48.71 36.71
C GLU A 72 -34.55 48.43 37.91
N GLN A 73 -34.01 49.34 38.73
CA GLN A 73 -34.46 50.59 39.35
C GLN A 73 -33.22 51.47 39.75
N VAL A 74 -33.35 52.79 39.52
CA VAL A 74 -32.94 54.06 40.22
C VAL A 74 -31.80 54.10 41.32
N PRO A 75 -31.25 55.29 41.70
CA PRO A 75 -30.14 56.12 41.16
C PRO A 75 -28.88 56.22 42.11
N PRO A 76 -27.76 56.91 41.72
CA PRO A 76 -26.53 57.03 42.55
C PRO A 76 -26.45 58.36 43.35
N PRO A 77 -25.71 58.43 44.47
CA PRO A 77 -24.40 59.15 44.50
C PRO A 77 -23.42 58.51 45.54
N ALA A 78 -22.14 58.83 45.77
CA ALA A 78 -21.18 59.87 45.39
C ALA A 78 -19.74 59.28 45.52
N VAL A 79 -18.73 60.08 45.18
CA VAL A 79 -17.33 59.70 44.90
C VAL A 79 -16.36 60.16 46.03
N GLU A 80 -15.32 59.32 46.28
CA GLU A 80 -13.95 59.61 46.82
C GLU A 80 -13.67 59.81 48.34
N PRO A 81 -12.40 59.68 48.85
CA PRO A 81 -11.20 58.94 48.37
C PRO A 81 -10.33 58.20 49.46
N LYS A 82 -9.51 57.23 48.99
CA LYS A 82 -8.12 56.79 49.35
C LYS A 82 -7.58 56.67 50.82
N LYS A 83 -7.22 55.41 51.18
CA LYS A 83 -5.93 54.84 51.72
C LYS A 83 -5.36 55.31 53.10
N PRO A 84 -4.35 54.62 53.73
CA PRO A 84 -3.87 53.21 53.71
C PRO A 84 -3.56 52.61 55.12
N GLY A 85 -3.20 51.30 55.24
CA GLY A 85 -2.28 50.85 56.33
C GLY A 85 -2.40 49.42 56.93
N ASN A 86 -1.44 48.56 56.57
CA ASN A 86 -0.74 47.50 57.34
C ASN A 86 -1.39 46.20 57.93
N LYS A 87 -0.94 45.08 57.33
CA LYS A 87 -0.24 43.88 57.89
C LYS A 87 -0.83 42.99 59.01
N LYS A 88 -0.99 41.70 58.62
CA LYS A 88 -0.87 40.41 59.38
C LYS A 88 -1.99 40.12 60.40
N GLN A 89 -2.50 38.91 60.61
CA GLN A 89 -2.18 37.54 60.19
C GLN A 89 -3.45 36.65 60.35
N ALA A 90 -3.40 35.44 59.79
CA ALA A 90 -4.50 34.51 59.56
C ALA A 90 -5.21 33.90 60.79
N LYS A 91 -6.53 33.66 60.67
CA LYS A 91 -7.15 32.32 60.88
C LYS A 91 -8.60 32.28 60.39
N LYS A 92 -8.91 31.13 59.78
CA LYS A 92 -10.16 30.65 59.16
C LYS A 92 -11.47 31.05 59.86
N VAL A 93 -12.40 31.65 59.12
CA VAL A 93 -13.85 31.34 59.14
C VAL A 93 -14.42 31.58 57.74
N ALA A 94 -15.37 30.72 57.36
CA ALA A 94 -15.97 30.51 56.05
C ALA A 94 -16.29 31.77 55.22
N THR A 95 -15.69 31.85 54.04
CA THR A 95 -16.15 32.73 52.96
C THR A 95 -17.31 32.07 52.22
N LEU A 96 -18.51 32.58 52.45
CA LEU A 96 -19.59 32.59 51.47
C LEU A 96 -19.01 33.12 50.15
N THR A 97 -18.77 32.22 49.22
CA THR A 97 -18.31 32.57 47.88
C THR A 97 -19.46 33.21 47.14
N ASN A 98 -19.31 34.51 46.92
CA ASN A 98 -20.04 35.27 45.90
C ASN A 98 -19.76 34.61 44.54
N GLN A 99 -20.61 33.67 44.15
CA GLN A 99 -20.64 33.08 42.81
C GLN A 99 -21.28 34.09 41.86
N ASN A 100 -20.47 34.96 41.28
CA ASN A 100 -20.84 35.74 40.10
C ASN A 100 -19.69 35.80 39.09
N GLN A 101 -19.11 34.63 38.82
CA GLN A 101 -18.36 34.39 37.58
C GLN A 101 -19.25 33.57 36.66
N LYS A 102 -19.60 34.16 35.51
CA LYS A 102 -20.31 33.51 34.40
C LYS A 102 -19.47 32.34 33.85
N GLN A 103 -19.52 31.20 34.54
CA GLN A 103 -19.20 29.90 33.96
C GLN A 103 -20.39 29.48 33.09
N GLY A 104 -20.11 28.82 31.95
CA GLY A 104 -21.12 28.39 30.99
C GLY A 104 -22.33 27.71 31.65
N ARG A 105 -23.52 27.94 31.10
CA ARG A 105 -24.81 27.49 31.67
C ARG A 105 -24.84 25.97 31.95
N PHE A 106 -24.02 25.21 31.23
CA PHE A 106 -23.91 23.75 31.36
C PHE A 106 -22.46 23.32 31.59
N ARG A 107 -22.27 22.20 32.30
CA ARG A 107 -20.93 21.66 32.60
C ARG A 107 -20.35 20.85 31.45
N SER A 108 -21.21 20.26 30.62
CA SER A 108 -20.85 19.45 29.46
C SER A 108 -21.75 19.76 28.26
N LEU A 109 -21.30 19.39 27.06
CA LEU A 109 -22.07 19.58 25.83
C LEU A 109 -23.25 18.61 25.73
N GLU A 110 -23.07 17.40 26.27
CA GLU A 110 -24.09 16.37 26.37
C GLU A 110 -25.30 16.87 27.19
N GLU A 111 -25.06 17.53 28.32
CA GLU A 111 -26.11 18.16 29.13
C GLU A 111 -26.82 19.27 28.37
N ALA A 112 -26.06 20.15 27.70
CA ALA A 112 -26.61 21.27 26.96
C ALA A 112 -27.50 20.80 25.78
N LEU A 113 -27.09 19.74 25.07
CA LEU A 113 -27.86 19.16 23.96
C LEU A 113 -29.12 18.43 24.45
N LYS A 114 -29.07 17.77 25.62
CA LYS A 114 -30.26 17.15 26.23
C LYS A 114 -31.27 18.17 26.72
N ALA A 115 -30.82 19.33 27.19
CA ALA A 115 -31.67 20.42 27.65
C ALA A 115 -32.22 21.31 26.52
N LEU A 116 -31.87 21.02 25.26
CA LEU A 116 -32.31 21.79 24.10
C LEU A 116 -33.77 21.48 23.76
N ASP A 117 -34.63 22.49 23.82
CA ASP A 117 -36.02 22.39 23.37
C ASP A 117 -36.07 22.45 21.83
N LEU A 118 -36.39 21.30 21.22
CA LEU A 118 -36.48 21.16 19.77
C LEU A 118 -37.75 21.78 19.18
N ALA A 119 -38.84 21.87 19.96
CA ALA A 119 -40.07 22.49 19.52
C ALA A 119 -39.90 24.02 19.43
N ASP A 120 -39.24 24.61 20.43
CA ASP A 120 -38.85 26.03 20.41
C ASP A 120 -37.91 26.34 19.25
N LEU A 121 -36.92 25.49 18.99
CA LEU A 121 -36.02 25.65 17.84
C LEU A 121 -36.83 25.63 16.53
N GLN A 122 -37.72 24.65 16.34
CA GLN A 122 -38.52 24.54 15.12
C GLN A 122 -39.40 25.78 14.93
N LYS A 123 -40.02 26.28 16.01
CA LYS A 123 -40.84 27.49 15.98
C LYS A 123 -40.05 28.74 15.56
N GLU A 124 -38.83 28.91 16.08
CA GLU A 124 -37.97 30.03 15.67
C GLU A 124 -37.52 29.90 14.22
N LEU A 125 -37.24 28.69 13.74
CA LEU A 125 -36.90 28.43 12.34
C LEU A 125 -38.09 28.70 11.41
N ASP A 126 -39.29 28.24 11.74
CA ASP A 126 -40.51 28.49 10.95
C ASP A 126 -40.83 29.99 10.88
N LYS A 127 -40.59 30.71 11.97
CA LYS A 127 -40.68 32.18 12.00
C LYS A 127 -39.64 32.83 11.09
N SER A 128 -38.38 32.38 11.14
CA SER A 128 -37.34 32.89 10.23
C SER A 128 -37.68 32.61 8.76
N GLN A 129 -38.20 31.42 8.46
CA GLN A 129 -38.61 31.02 7.11
C GLN A 129 -39.79 31.83 6.57
N SER A 130 -40.78 32.14 7.42
CA SER A 130 -41.93 32.94 7.03
C SER A 130 -41.57 34.42 6.83
N VAL A 131 -40.72 34.99 7.68
CA VAL A 131 -40.30 36.40 7.58
C VAL A 131 -39.31 36.61 6.42
N PHE A 132 -38.42 35.65 6.18
CA PHE A 132 -37.34 35.78 5.19
C PHE A 132 -37.45 34.73 4.07
N SER A 133 -38.64 34.54 3.50
CA SER A 133 -38.93 33.48 2.52
C SER A 133 -38.02 33.47 1.28
N GLY A 134 -37.45 34.62 0.89
CA GLY A 134 -36.53 34.76 -0.23
C GLY A 134 -35.03 34.71 0.13
N ASN A 135 -34.65 34.54 1.40
CA ASN A 135 -33.25 34.60 1.82
C ASN A 135 -32.83 33.40 2.69
N PRO A 136 -32.53 32.24 2.06
CA PRO A 136 -32.16 31.02 2.78
C PRO A 136 -30.92 31.15 3.68
N SER A 137 -30.05 32.11 3.38
CA SER A 137 -28.86 32.40 4.18
C SER A 137 -29.21 32.89 5.59
N VAL A 138 -30.35 33.56 5.77
CA VAL A 138 -30.79 34.04 7.09
C VAL A 138 -31.21 32.88 7.97
N TRP A 139 -31.98 31.92 7.43
CA TRP A 139 -32.45 30.77 8.20
C TRP A 139 -31.30 29.93 8.73
N LEU A 140 -30.26 29.74 7.91
CA LEU A 140 -29.06 29.01 8.30
C LEU A 140 -28.27 29.75 9.39
N LYS A 141 -28.15 31.08 9.28
CA LYS A 141 -27.50 31.91 10.31
C LYS A 141 -28.27 31.85 11.62
N ASP A 142 -29.59 31.97 11.58
CA ASP A 142 -30.45 31.89 12.76
C ASP A 142 -30.33 30.52 13.45
N LEU A 143 -30.26 29.43 12.67
CA LEU A 143 -29.97 28.09 13.20
C LEU A 143 -28.63 28.06 13.96
N ALA A 144 -27.55 28.50 13.32
CA ALA A 144 -26.21 28.48 13.92
C ALA A 144 -26.14 29.34 15.19
N SER A 145 -26.69 30.55 15.13
CA SER A 145 -26.73 31.48 16.26
C SER A 145 -27.60 30.95 17.40
N TYR A 146 -28.76 30.36 17.12
CA TYR A 146 -29.62 29.76 18.14
C TYR A 146 -28.91 28.61 18.85
N LEU A 147 -28.33 27.67 18.08
CA LEU A 147 -27.57 26.55 18.64
C LEU A 147 -26.41 27.05 19.49
N ASN A 148 -25.65 28.04 19.00
CA ASN A 148 -24.51 28.57 19.73
C ASN A 148 -24.92 29.26 21.04
N TYR A 149 -26.02 30.01 21.01
CA TYR A 149 -26.58 30.69 22.18
C TYR A 149 -27.08 29.71 23.25
N LYS A 150 -27.73 28.61 22.84
CA LYS A 150 -28.23 27.59 23.77
C LYS A 150 -27.11 26.68 24.30
N LEU A 151 -26.10 26.39 23.47
CA LEU A 151 -24.99 25.50 23.81
C LEU A 151 -23.81 26.23 24.46
N GLN A 152 -24.09 27.04 25.49
CA GLN A 152 -23.07 27.77 26.25
C GLN A 152 -22.33 26.86 27.24
N VAL A 153 -21.34 26.16 26.71
CA VAL A 153 -20.43 25.26 27.44
C VAL A 153 -19.03 25.90 27.48
N PRO A 154 -18.23 25.67 28.54
CA PRO A 154 -16.85 26.14 28.61
C PRO A 154 -16.05 25.82 27.33
N PRO A 155 -15.16 26.73 26.91
CA PRO A 155 -14.39 26.54 25.68
C PRO A 155 -13.51 25.29 25.80
N SER A 156 -13.79 24.29 24.97
CA SER A 156 -12.91 23.15 24.72
C SER A 156 -12.10 23.43 23.46
N GLU A 157 -10.77 23.40 23.59
CA GLU A 157 -9.87 23.54 22.44
C GLU A 157 -10.16 22.43 21.43
N PRO A 158 -10.23 22.75 20.13
CA PRO A 158 -10.46 21.74 19.09
C PRO A 158 -9.17 20.93 18.89
N THR A 159 -8.81 20.10 19.86
CA THR A 159 -7.72 19.13 19.70
C THR A 159 -8.33 17.80 19.29
N LEU A 160 -7.90 17.28 18.13
CA LEU A 160 -8.38 16.01 17.56
C LEU A 160 -8.22 14.81 18.51
N SER A 161 -7.32 14.92 19.49
CA SER A 161 -6.96 13.84 20.42
C SER A 161 -7.95 13.65 21.57
N GLN A 162 -8.76 14.65 21.93
CA GLN A 162 -9.65 14.56 23.09
C GLN A 162 -11.01 13.92 22.76
N HIS A 163 -11.42 13.94 21.48
CA HIS A 163 -12.78 13.59 21.07
C HIS A 163 -12.82 12.77 19.76
N PRO A 164 -13.89 11.97 19.52
CA PRO A 164 -14.09 11.24 18.27
C PRO A 164 -14.22 12.21 17.06
N HIS A 165 -14.05 11.71 15.83
CA HIS A 165 -13.91 12.57 14.63
C HIS A 165 -15.18 13.33 14.29
N ASP A 166 -16.30 12.73 14.65
CA ASP A 166 -17.66 13.19 14.46
C ASP A 166 -18.14 14.07 15.62
N TYR A 167 -17.35 14.30 16.68
CA TYR A 167 -17.67 15.26 17.73
C TYR A 167 -17.53 16.71 17.23
N PRO A 168 -18.42 17.65 17.61
CA PRO A 168 -19.60 17.48 18.49
C PRO A 168 -20.86 16.92 17.83
N TYR A 169 -20.92 16.80 16.51
CA TYR A 169 -22.13 16.36 15.79
C TYR A 169 -22.61 14.95 16.19
N SER A 170 -21.71 14.10 16.69
CA SER A 170 -22.00 12.77 17.23
C SER A 170 -22.99 12.77 18.39
N LEU A 171 -23.00 13.83 19.20
CA LEU A 171 -23.90 14.00 20.33
C LEU A 171 -25.29 14.52 19.96
N VAL A 172 -25.44 15.02 18.73
CA VAL A 172 -26.72 15.58 18.26
C VAL A 172 -27.75 14.48 18.08
N SER A 173 -28.94 14.66 18.68
CA SER A 173 -30.05 13.70 18.60
C SER A 173 -30.53 13.48 17.16
N ARG A 174 -31.14 12.33 16.89
CA ARG A 174 -31.66 11.99 15.55
C ARG A 174 -32.66 13.03 15.04
N GLU A 175 -33.51 13.53 15.93
CA GLU A 175 -34.50 14.57 15.62
C GLU A 175 -33.83 15.89 15.22
N LEU A 176 -32.86 16.37 16.02
CA LEU A 176 -32.12 17.60 15.69
C LEU A 176 -31.32 17.44 14.39
N ARG A 177 -30.72 16.27 14.12
CA ARG A 177 -30.09 15.99 12.82
C ARG A 177 -31.09 16.10 11.67
N GLY A 178 -32.31 15.61 11.86
CA GLY A 178 -33.41 15.73 10.90
C GLY A 178 -33.77 17.19 10.59
N ILE A 179 -33.93 18.01 11.62
CA ILE A 179 -34.20 19.46 11.49
C ILE A 179 -33.06 20.16 10.72
N ILE A 180 -31.81 19.94 11.14
CA ILE A 180 -30.63 20.55 10.50
C ILE A 180 -30.54 20.13 9.03
N ARG A 181 -30.63 18.84 8.72
CA ARG A 181 -30.55 18.35 7.33
C ARG A 181 -31.71 18.86 6.47
N GLY A 182 -32.92 18.88 7.02
CA GLY A 182 -34.08 19.43 6.33
C GLY A 182 -33.89 20.91 5.96
N LEU A 183 -33.32 21.71 6.87
CA LEU A 183 -33.01 23.11 6.60
C LEU A 183 -31.89 23.28 5.57
N LEU A 184 -30.80 22.52 5.69
CA LEU A 184 -29.69 22.54 4.74
C LEU A 184 -30.13 22.16 3.32
N ALA A 185 -31.04 21.19 3.20
CA ALA A 185 -31.60 20.79 1.90
C ALA A 185 -32.43 21.91 1.26
N LYS A 186 -33.27 22.61 2.04
CA LYS A 186 -34.04 23.78 1.58
C LYS A 186 -33.16 24.96 1.16
N ALA A 187 -31.95 25.07 1.72
CA ALA A 187 -31.02 26.18 1.52
C ALA A 187 -29.76 25.78 0.72
N ALA A 188 -29.85 24.79 -0.17
CA ALA A 188 -28.71 24.20 -0.87
C ALA A 188 -27.84 25.23 -1.63
N GLY A 189 -28.42 26.30 -2.17
CA GLY A 189 -27.70 27.36 -2.89
C GLY A 189 -26.88 28.30 -2.00
N SER A 190 -27.10 28.30 -0.68
CA SER A 190 -26.43 29.20 0.28
C SER A 190 -25.36 28.51 1.13
N LEU A 191 -25.10 27.21 0.92
CA LEU A 191 -24.27 26.40 1.82
C LEU A 191 -22.81 26.85 1.87
N GLU A 192 -22.23 27.29 0.75
CA GLU A 192 -20.84 27.80 0.71
C GLU A 192 -20.71 29.09 1.53
N LEU A 193 -21.60 30.06 1.30
CA LEU A 193 -21.64 31.31 2.07
C LEU A 193 -21.93 31.07 3.55
N PHE A 194 -22.73 30.07 3.87
CA PHE A 194 -23.02 29.70 5.24
C PHE A 194 -21.84 29.02 5.93
N PHE A 195 -21.09 28.16 5.23
CA PHE A 195 -19.83 27.61 5.72
C PHE A 195 -18.83 28.73 6.03
N ASP A 196 -18.63 29.65 5.08
CA ASP A 196 -17.78 30.82 5.26
C ASP A 196 -18.22 31.64 6.48
N HIS A 197 -19.52 31.93 6.61
CA HIS A 197 -20.06 32.64 7.76
C HIS A 197 -19.72 31.95 9.08
N CYS A 198 -19.99 30.63 9.19
CA CYS A 198 -19.67 29.87 10.38
C CYS A 198 -18.18 29.93 10.71
N LEU A 199 -17.29 29.77 9.71
CA LEU A 199 -15.85 29.84 9.91
C LEU A 199 -15.40 31.23 10.37
N PHE A 200 -15.75 32.28 9.62
CA PHE A 200 -15.33 33.65 9.93
C PHE A 200 -15.87 34.13 11.27
N THR A 201 -17.13 33.79 11.62
CA THR A 201 -17.69 34.12 12.93
C THR A 201 -16.94 33.39 14.04
N MET A 202 -16.62 32.09 13.91
CA MET A 202 -15.75 31.43 14.90
C MET A 202 -14.40 32.14 15.06
N LEU A 203 -13.78 32.61 13.96
CA LEU A 203 -12.51 33.34 14.02
C LEU A 203 -12.63 34.72 14.67
N GLN A 204 -13.78 35.38 14.56
CA GLN A 204 -14.07 36.66 15.23
C GLN A 204 -14.32 36.45 16.72
N GLU A 205 -15.10 35.42 17.10
CA GLU A 205 -15.39 35.10 18.51
C GLU A 205 -14.13 34.73 19.30
N LEU A 206 -13.12 34.14 18.65
CA LEU A 206 -11.82 33.83 19.27
C LEU A 206 -11.02 35.08 19.69
N ASP A 207 -11.34 36.27 19.17
CA ASP A 207 -10.69 37.52 19.61
C ASP A 207 -11.35 38.13 20.85
N LYS A 208 -12.59 37.71 21.19
CA LYS A 208 -13.31 38.23 22.36
C LYS A 208 -12.79 37.58 23.64
N THR A 209 -12.73 38.36 24.73
CA THR A 209 -12.35 37.87 26.06
C THR A 209 -13.42 38.27 27.09
N PRO A 210 -14.09 37.31 27.77
CA PRO A 210 -14.06 35.87 27.52
C PRO A 210 -14.71 35.51 26.18
N GLY A 211 -14.16 34.53 25.46
CA GLY A 211 -14.71 34.06 24.19
C GLY A 211 -16.04 33.33 24.38
N GLU A 212 -16.97 33.48 23.43
CA GLU A 212 -18.22 32.74 23.43
C GLU A 212 -18.01 31.26 23.08
N SER A 213 -19.02 30.43 23.35
CA SER A 213 -19.01 29.05 22.86
C SER A 213 -19.00 29.01 21.34
N LEU A 214 -18.45 27.95 20.75
CA LEU A 214 -18.37 27.79 19.28
C LEU A 214 -19.14 26.55 18.78
N HIS A 215 -19.84 25.84 19.67
CA HIS A 215 -20.42 24.52 19.37
C HIS A 215 -21.50 24.57 18.30
N GLY A 216 -22.33 25.63 18.26
CA GLY A 216 -23.37 25.76 17.25
C GLY A 216 -22.78 25.83 15.83
N TYR A 217 -21.75 26.65 15.63
CA TYR A 217 -21.03 26.76 14.36
C TYR A 217 -20.30 25.47 14.00
N ARG A 218 -19.68 24.79 14.97
CA ARG A 218 -19.00 23.49 14.76
C ARG A 218 -19.98 22.40 14.29
N ILE A 219 -21.15 22.30 14.92
CA ILE A 219 -22.24 21.38 14.53
C ILE A 219 -22.69 21.65 13.09
N CYS A 220 -22.89 22.93 12.74
CA CYS A 220 -23.31 23.31 11.39
C CYS A 220 -22.25 22.97 10.33
N ILE A 221 -20.97 23.26 10.60
CA ILE A 221 -19.86 22.90 9.70
C ILE A 221 -19.80 21.39 9.45
N GLN A 222 -19.89 20.59 10.50
CA GLN A 222 -19.90 19.12 10.36
C GLN A 222 -21.11 18.64 9.57
N ALA A 223 -22.31 19.19 9.83
CA ALA A 223 -23.52 18.84 9.10
C ALA A 223 -23.40 19.15 7.59
N ILE A 224 -22.83 20.31 7.23
CA ILE A 224 -22.61 20.69 5.83
C ILE A 224 -21.63 19.73 5.15
N LEU A 225 -20.48 19.49 5.78
CA LEU A 225 -19.39 18.72 5.17
C LEU A 225 -19.61 17.20 5.20
N GLN A 226 -20.58 16.71 5.98
CA GLN A 226 -21.05 15.34 5.84
C GLN A 226 -21.67 15.07 4.46
N ASP A 227 -22.46 16.00 3.94
CA ASP A 227 -23.19 15.82 2.68
C ASP A 227 -22.50 16.50 1.48
N LYS A 228 -21.80 17.62 1.71
CA LYS A 228 -21.19 18.46 0.67
C LYS A 228 -19.70 18.76 0.96
N PRO A 229 -18.82 17.74 1.05
CA PRO A 229 -17.40 17.93 1.40
C PRO A 229 -16.61 18.76 0.38
N LYS A 230 -17.08 18.87 -0.88
CA LYS A 230 -16.40 19.62 -1.96
C LYS A 230 -16.42 21.14 -1.79
N ILE A 231 -17.28 21.67 -0.93
CA ILE A 231 -17.41 23.12 -0.67
C ILE A 231 -16.05 23.70 -0.28
N VAL A 232 -15.29 23.03 0.59
CA VAL A 232 -14.00 23.53 1.05
C VAL A 232 -12.87 23.30 0.06
N THR A 233 -12.97 22.29 -0.81
CA THR A 233 -11.88 21.93 -1.72
C THR A 233 -11.92 22.67 -3.04
N THR A 234 -13.06 23.28 -3.39
CA THR A 234 -13.22 24.09 -4.60
C THR A 234 -12.42 25.40 -4.51
N ASN A 235 -12.19 25.92 -3.29
CA ASN A 235 -11.44 27.15 -3.06
C ASN A 235 -10.39 27.04 -1.94
N LEU A 236 -9.50 26.03 -2.03
CA LEU A 236 -8.44 25.84 -1.02
C LEU A 236 -7.46 27.02 -0.94
N GLY A 237 -7.21 27.71 -2.06
CA GLY A 237 -6.30 28.86 -2.11
C GLY A 237 -6.73 29.98 -1.15
N LYS A 238 -8.01 30.37 -1.19
CA LYS A 238 -8.59 31.35 -0.26
C LYS A 238 -8.37 30.98 1.20
N PHE A 239 -8.57 29.71 1.56
CA PHE A 239 -8.41 29.27 2.94
C PHE A 239 -6.94 29.15 3.37
N LEU A 240 -6.04 28.82 2.45
CA LEU A 240 -4.60 28.83 2.71
C LEU A 240 -4.10 30.25 2.98
N GLU A 241 -4.58 31.24 2.23
CA GLU A 241 -4.28 32.66 2.46
C GLU A 241 -4.81 33.14 3.82
N LEU A 242 -6.04 32.76 4.17
CA LEU A 242 -6.64 33.06 5.48
C LEU A 242 -5.83 32.42 6.63
N LEU A 243 -5.33 31.20 6.44
CA LEU A 243 -4.49 30.54 7.43
C LEU A 243 -3.16 31.31 7.59
N ARG A 244 -2.52 31.67 6.47
CA ARG A 244 -1.27 32.46 6.47
C ARG A 244 -1.44 33.82 7.15
N SER A 245 -2.57 34.51 6.95
CA SER A 245 -2.84 35.79 7.62
C SER A 245 -2.98 35.67 9.14
N HIS A 246 -3.23 34.46 9.65
CA HIS A 246 -3.37 34.17 11.07
C HIS A 246 -2.24 33.31 11.66
N GLN A 247 -1.11 33.15 10.95
CA GLN A 247 -0.01 32.27 11.35
C GLN A 247 0.56 32.56 12.76
N SER A 248 0.50 33.81 13.22
CA SER A 248 0.92 34.22 14.56
C SER A 248 -0.07 33.88 15.68
N ARG A 249 -1.30 33.42 15.33
CA ARG A 249 -2.38 33.09 16.27
C ARG A 249 -2.75 31.60 16.12
N PRO A 250 -2.09 30.68 16.87
CA PRO A 250 -2.29 29.24 16.72
C PRO A 250 -3.74 28.79 16.86
N ALA A 251 -4.51 29.33 17.82
CA ALA A 251 -5.91 28.95 18.03
C ALA A 251 -6.80 29.20 16.78
N LYS A 252 -6.55 30.30 16.06
CA LYS A 252 -7.26 30.58 14.79
C LYS A 252 -6.85 29.61 13.69
N CYS A 253 -5.55 29.36 13.53
CA CYS A 253 -5.04 28.40 12.56
C CYS A 253 -5.61 26.99 12.80
N LEU A 254 -5.61 26.53 14.04
CA LEU A 254 -6.19 25.24 14.43
C LEU A 254 -7.69 25.16 14.14
N THR A 255 -8.42 26.26 14.36
CA THR A 255 -9.85 26.33 14.03
C THR A 255 -10.10 26.24 12.52
N ILE A 256 -9.27 26.90 11.70
CA ILE A 256 -9.33 26.78 10.23
C ILE A 256 -9.02 25.34 9.81
N MET A 257 -7.91 24.76 10.29
CA MET A 257 -7.52 23.39 9.96
C MET A 257 -8.59 22.37 10.38
N TRP A 258 -9.22 22.57 11.55
CA TRP A 258 -10.31 21.72 12.04
C TRP A 258 -11.55 21.83 11.17
N ALA A 259 -11.97 23.04 10.79
CA ALA A 259 -13.16 23.26 9.99
C ALA A 259 -13.02 22.63 8.59
N LEU A 260 -11.90 22.86 7.93
CA LEU A 260 -11.63 22.31 6.59
C LEU A 260 -11.43 20.80 6.63
N GLY A 261 -10.78 20.29 7.68
CA GLY A 261 -10.54 18.86 7.86
C GLY A 261 -11.80 18.00 7.94
N GLN A 262 -12.95 18.58 8.31
CA GLN A 262 -14.20 17.81 8.39
C GLN A 262 -14.59 17.15 7.05
N ALA A 263 -14.20 17.75 5.91
CA ALA A 263 -14.46 17.19 4.59
C ALA A 263 -13.79 15.81 4.36
N GLY A 264 -12.69 15.53 5.06
CA GLY A 264 -11.94 14.29 4.91
C GLY A 264 -12.57 13.09 5.57
N PHE A 265 -13.38 13.27 6.62
CA PHE A 265 -13.95 12.14 7.36
C PHE A 265 -15.07 11.43 6.60
N THR A 266 -15.71 12.08 5.63
CA THR A 266 -16.67 11.45 4.71
C THR A 266 -16.05 11.06 3.37
N ASN A 267 -15.02 11.77 2.91
CA ASN A 267 -14.39 11.53 1.62
C ASN A 267 -12.86 11.63 1.69
N LEU A 268 -12.18 10.49 1.51
CA LEU A 268 -10.71 10.41 1.51
C LEU A 268 -10.06 11.38 0.53
N THR A 269 -10.59 11.50 -0.69
CA THR A 269 -10.02 12.35 -1.75
C THR A 269 -10.03 13.81 -1.32
N GLU A 270 -11.16 14.29 -0.78
CA GLU A 270 -11.28 15.67 -0.29
C GLU A 270 -10.40 15.88 0.96
N GLY A 271 -10.33 14.90 1.85
CA GLY A 271 -9.45 14.92 3.01
C GLY A 271 -7.96 15.04 2.67
N LEU A 272 -7.51 14.30 1.66
CA LEU A 272 -6.15 14.38 1.15
C LEU A 272 -5.88 15.73 0.47
N ARG A 273 -6.84 16.28 -0.29
CA ARG A 273 -6.71 17.65 -0.86
C ARG A 273 -6.56 18.70 0.23
N VAL A 274 -7.38 18.65 1.27
CA VAL A 274 -7.28 19.58 2.41
C VAL A 274 -5.92 19.40 3.10
N TRP A 275 -5.49 18.16 3.34
CA TRP A 275 -4.22 17.92 4.01
C TRP A 275 -3.02 18.43 3.20
N LEU A 276 -2.95 18.10 1.91
CA LEU A 276 -1.90 18.55 0.99
C LEU A 276 -1.92 20.06 0.79
N GLY A 277 -3.11 20.67 0.64
CA GLY A 277 -3.27 22.09 0.34
C GLY A 277 -3.15 23.02 1.55
N ILE A 278 -3.50 22.54 2.75
CA ILE A 278 -3.60 23.38 3.96
C ILE A 278 -2.61 22.95 5.04
N MET A 279 -2.52 21.66 5.35
CA MET A 279 -1.79 21.16 6.52
C MET A 279 -0.31 20.87 6.22
N LEU A 280 0.00 20.33 5.05
CA LEU A 280 1.38 20.07 4.61
C LEU A 280 2.22 21.38 4.54
N PRO A 281 1.73 22.51 3.99
CA PRO A 281 2.49 23.76 3.96
C PRO A 281 2.86 24.31 5.35
N VAL A 282 2.13 23.94 6.39
CA VAL A 282 2.37 24.38 7.78
C VAL A 282 2.92 23.28 8.67
N LEU A 283 3.27 22.11 8.11
CA LEU A 283 3.82 20.99 8.85
C LEU A 283 5.12 21.37 9.60
N GLY A 284 5.86 22.36 9.08
CA GLY A 284 7.05 22.87 9.73
C GLY A 284 6.83 23.85 10.89
N ILE A 285 5.58 24.20 11.22
CA ILE A 285 5.24 25.14 12.30
C ILE A 285 4.92 24.35 13.57
N LYS A 286 5.77 24.46 14.59
CA LYS A 286 5.68 23.65 15.83
C LYS A 286 4.33 23.69 16.55
N SER A 287 3.61 24.81 16.49
CA SER A 287 2.29 24.95 17.11
C SER A 287 1.16 24.28 16.32
N LEU A 288 1.37 23.96 15.04
CA LEU A 288 0.34 23.41 14.12
C LEU A 288 0.66 21.98 13.69
N SER A 289 1.93 21.60 13.70
CA SER A 289 2.38 20.27 13.28
C SER A 289 1.75 19.10 14.04
N PRO A 290 1.45 19.17 15.36
CA PRO A 290 0.78 18.07 16.05
C PRO A 290 -0.61 17.80 15.47
N PHE A 291 -1.36 18.86 15.14
CA PHE A 291 -2.69 18.74 14.56
C PHE A 291 -2.62 18.16 13.14
N ALA A 292 -1.68 18.63 12.31
CA ALA A 292 -1.52 18.17 10.94
C ALA A 292 -1.24 16.66 10.85
N ILE A 293 -0.40 16.13 11.75
CA ILE A 293 -0.04 14.70 11.79
C ILE A 293 -1.18 13.88 12.40
N ALA A 294 -1.78 14.34 13.51
CA ALA A 294 -2.92 13.65 14.12
C ALA A 294 -4.13 13.57 13.18
N TYR A 295 -4.37 14.62 12.38
CA TYR A 295 -5.39 14.60 11.35
C TYR A 295 -5.10 13.55 10.27
N LEU A 296 -3.86 13.48 9.77
CA LEU A 296 -3.48 12.52 8.75
C LEU A 296 -3.66 11.08 9.23
N ASP A 297 -3.17 10.78 10.44
CA ASP A 297 -3.34 9.47 11.06
C ASP A 297 -4.81 9.08 11.11
N ARG A 298 -5.65 9.97 11.63
CA ARG A 298 -7.10 9.76 11.72
C ARG A 298 -7.78 9.60 10.36
N LEU A 299 -7.40 10.41 9.38
CA LEU A 299 -7.92 10.33 8.02
C LEU A 299 -7.63 8.95 7.43
N LEU A 300 -6.39 8.47 7.56
CA LEU A 300 -5.99 7.17 7.05
C LEU A 300 -6.63 6.04 7.85
N LEU A 301 -6.83 6.18 9.15
CA LEU A 301 -7.53 5.19 9.98
C LEU A 301 -9.00 5.03 9.56
N MET A 302 -9.69 6.14 9.29
CA MET A 302 -11.10 6.16 8.86
C MET A 302 -11.30 5.59 7.46
N HIS A 303 -10.28 5.67 6.60
CA HIS A 303 -10.32 5.17 5.23
C HIS A 303 -9.28 4.04 5.04
N PRO A 304 -9.57 2.80 5.46
CA PRO A 304 -8.66 1.68 5.28
C PRO A 304 -8.43 1.37 3.79
N ASN A 305 -9.46 1.54 2.96
CA ASN A 305 -9.36 1.39 1.51
C ASN A 305 -8.85 2.69 0.87
N LEU A 306 -7.56 2.69 0.51
CA LEU A 306 -6.84 3.84 -0.03
C LEU A 306 -7.09 4.10 -1.53
N THR A 307 -7.80 3.21 -2.23
CA THR A 307 -8.00 3.28 -3.70
C THR A 307 -8.57 4.62 -4.17
N LYS A 308 -9.49 5.22 -3.40
CA LYS A 308 -10.09 6.53 -3.71
C LYS A 308 -9.10 7.70 -3.61
N GLY A 309 -7.97 7.50 -2.96
CA GLY A 309 -6.89 8.49 -2.83
C GLY A 309 -5.75 8.30 -3.85
N PHE A 310 -5.82 7.29 -4.71
CA PHE A 310 -4.76 7.04 -5.70
C PHE A 310 -4.62 8.18 -6.70
N GLY A 311 -3.37 8.56 -6.97
CA GLY A 311 -3.04 9.69 -7.85
C GLY A 311 -3.16 11.07 -7.20
N MET A 312 -3.57 11.15 -5.93
CA MET A 312 -3.63 12.42 -5.20
C MET A 312 -2.27 12.91 -4.69
N ILE A 313 -1.35 11.98 -4.40
CA ILE A 313 0.00 12.30 -3.89
C ILE A 313 1.01 12.09 -5.01
N GLY A 314 1.55 13.17 -5.57
CA GLY A 314 2.59 13.09 -6.59
C GLY A 314 4.01 12.98 -5.99
N PRO A 315 5.04 12.84 -6.84
CA PRO A 315 6.43 12.96 -6.40
C PRO A 315 6.69 14.27 -5.63
N LYS A 316 6.13 15.39 -6.12
CA LYS A 316 6.28 16.73 -5.51
C LYS A 316 5.81 16.78 -4.05
N ASP A 317 4.84 15.95 -3.70
CA ASP A 317 4.24 15.90 -2.37
C ASP A 317 4.90 14.83 -1.49
N LEU A 318 5.20 13.65 -2.07
CA LEU A 318 5.76 12.51 -1.34
C LEU A 318 7.16 12.78 -0.78
N PHE A 319 8.02 13.47 -1.54
CA PHE A 319 9.41 13.65 -1.15
C PHE A 319 9.62 14.63 0.02
N PRO A 320 8.91 15.78 0.10
CA PRO A 320 8.87 16.56 1.33
C PRO A 320 8.46 15.74 2.56
N LEU A 321 7.54 14.79 2.41
CA LEU A 321 7.11 13.91 3.50
C LEU A 321 8.19 12.92 3.92
N LEU A 322 8.90 12.34 2.95
CA LEU A 322 10.09 11.52 3.23
C LEU A 322 11.13 12.36 4.00
N ASP A 323 11.39 13.58 3.57
CA ASP A 323 12.38 14.46 4.19
C ASP A 323 11.94 14.81 5.64
N PHE A 324 10.67 15.14 5.88
CA PHE A 324 10.13 15.35 7.24
C PHE A 324 10.12 14.08 8.11
N ALA A 325 9.91 12.90 7.53
CA ALA A 325 9.89 11.64 8.25
C ALA A 325 11.32 11.25 8.69
N TYR A 326 12.30 11.34 7.81
CA TYR A 326 13.60 10.69 8.05
C TYR A 326 14.79 11.63 8.25
N MET A 327 14.74 12.90 7.83
CA MET A 327 15.88 13.80 8.01
C MET A 327 15.99 14.29 9.46
N PRO A 328 17.19 14.25 10.08
CA PRO A 328 17.41 14.79 11.40
C PRO A 328 17.35 16.32 11.38
N ASN A 329 17.13 16.93 12.55
CA ASN A 329 17.11 18.39 12.74
C ASN A 329 16.08 19.13 11.88
N ASN A 330 14.97 18.47 11.53
CA ASN A 330 13.83 19.16 10.94
C ASN A 330 13.03 19.90 12.03
N SER A 331 11.96 20.59 11.62
CA SER A 331 11.14 21.39 12.53
C SER A 331 10.15 20.59 13.38
N LEU A 332 10.00 19.28 13.14
CA LEU A 332 9.16 18.39 13.93
C LEU A 332 9.88 17.96 15.23
N THR A 333 9.09 17.67 16.27
CA THR A 333 9.61 17.01 17.46
C THR A 333 9.89 15.54 17.16
N PRO A 334 10.82 14.87 17.87
CA PRO A 334 11.14 13.47 17.62
C PRO A 334 9.93 12.53 17.66
N SER A 335 8.98 12.77 18.58
CA SER A 335 7.73 12.00 18.68
C SER A 335 6.84 12.13 17.44
N LEU A 336 6.68 13.35 16.91
CA LEU A 336 5.89 13.61 15.72
C LEU A 336 6.57 13.06 14.45
N GLN A 337 7.90 13.13 14.41
CA GLN A 337 8.68 12.54 13.34
C GLN A 337 8.48 11.02 13.29
N GLU A 338 8.53 10.35 14.45
CA GLU A 338 8.26 8.91 14.54
C GLU A 338 6.83 8.55 14.10
N GLN A 339 5.83 9.33 14.50
CA GLN A 339 4.46 9.16 14.01
C GLN A 339 4.38 9.30 12.49
N LEU A 340 5.01 10.30 11.89
CA LEU A 340 5.03 10.47 10.45
C LEU A 340 5.75 9.31 9.74
N CYS A 341 6.84 8.79 10.31
CA CYS A 341 7.52 7.58 9.83
C CYS A 341 6.58 6.37 9.79
N GLN A 342 5.73 6.19 10.81
CA GLN A 342 4.75 5.09 10.85
C GLN A 342 3.65 5.25 9.78
N LEU A 343 3.28 6.50 9.44
CA LEU A 343 2.29 6.79 8.39
C LEU A 343 2.88 6.70 6.97
N TYR A 344 4.20 6.90 6.82
CA TYR A 344 4.87 6.98 5.52
C TYR A 344 4.60 5.79 4.57
N PRO A 345 4.59 4.51 5.02
CA PRO A 345 4.25 3.39 4.13
C PRO A 345 2.87 3.51 3.49
N ARG A 346 1.86 4.03 4.21
CA ARG A 346 0.51 4.23 3.66
C ARG A 346 0.47 5.40 2.67
N LEU A 347 1.25 6.46 2.94
CA LEU A 347 1.43 7.58 2.01
C LEU A 347 2.11 7.13 0.71
N LYS A 348 3.08 6.21 0.80
CA LYS A 348 3.75 5.62 -0.36
C LYS A 348 2.78 4.83 -1.24
N VAL A 349 1.90 4.03 -0.63
CA VAL A 349 0.83 3.31 -1.37
C VAL A 349 -0.10 4.29 -2.10
N LEU A 350 -0.51 5.38 -1.43
CA LEU A 350 -1.32 6.42 -2.07
C LEU A 350 -0.62 7.08 -3.25
N ALA A 351 0.69 7.32 -3.12
CA ALA A 351 1.49 7.95 -4.16
C ALA A 351 1.71 7.03 -5.37
N PHE A 352 2.02 5.76 -5.14
CA PHE A 352 2.23 4.79 -6.22
C PHE A 352 0.93 4.53 -7.02
N GLY A 353 -0.20 4.64 -6.33
CA GLY A 353 -1.52 4.65 -6.95
C GLY A 353 -1.94 3.30 -7.52
N ALA A 354 -2.83 3.32 -8.51
CA ALA A 354 -3.47 2.12 -9.04
C ALA A 354 -2.56 1.30 -9.99
N LYS A 355 -1.57 1.92 -10.62
CA LYS A 355 -0.76 1.33 -11.70
C LYS A 355 0.74 1.54 -11.48
N PRO A 356 1.31 1.05 -10.36
CA PRO A 356 2.72 1.22 -10.03
C PRO A 356 3.67 0.73 -11.15
N GLU A 357 3.26 -0.29 -11.91
CA GLU A 357 4.00 -0.84 -13.06
C GLU A 357 4.25 0.17 -14.19
N SER A 358 3.55 1.30 -14.20
CA SER A 358 3.64 2.33 -15.24
C SER A 358 3.99 3.72 -14.70
N THR A 359 4.18 3.89 -13.39
CA THR A 359 4.36 5.21 -12.76
C THR A 359 5.64 5.31 -11.93
N LEU A 360 6.18 4.21 -11.42
CA LEU A 360 7.30 4.23 -10.47
C LEU A 360 8.59 4.80 -11.05
N HIS A 361 8.80 4.68 -12.36
CA HIS A 361 9.93 5.31 -13.04
C HIS A 361 9.96 6.84 -12.87
N THR A 362 8.82 7.49 -12.58
CA THR A 362 8.76 8.95 -12.32
C THR A 362 9.23 9.32 -10.91
N TYR A 363 9.18 8.38 -9.95
CA TYR A 363 9.67 8.56 -8.58
C TYR A 363 11.15 8.19 -8.46
N PHE A 364 11.63 7.27 -9.29
CA PHE A 364 13.01 6.77 -9.28
C PHE A 364 14.09 7.88 -9.24
N PRO A 365 14.05 8.95 -10.08
CA PRO A 365 15.08 9.99 -10.05
C PRO A 365 15.17 10.72 -8.70
N SER A 366 14.04 10.94 -8.04
CA SER A 366 13.96 11.68 -6.79
C SER A 366 14.33 10.81 -5.58
N PHE A 367 14.10 9.50 -5.64
CA PHE A 367 14.67 8.56 -4.67
C PHE A 367 16.19 8.45 -4.85
N LEU A 368 16.68 8.32 -6.08
CA LEU A 368 18.10 8.15 -6.37
C LEU A 368 18.90 9.38 -5.94
N SER A 369 18.44 10.59 -6.28
CA SER A 369 19.13 11.83 -5.91
C SER A 369 19.28 12.03 -4.40
N ARG A 370 18.35 11.49 -3.59
CA ARG A 370 18.37 11.56 -2.12
C ARG A 370 19.23 10.48 -1.46
N ALA A 371 19.53 9.38 -2.16
CA ALA A 371 20.32 8.25 -1.65
C ALA A 371 21.81 8.58 -1.55
N THR A 372 22.16 9.63 -0.81
CA THR A 372 23.53 10.11 -0.64
C THR A 372 24.28 9.32 0.45
N PRO A 373 25.61 9.23 0.43
CA PRO A 373 26.37 8.50 1.46
C PRO A 373 26.14 9.00 2.89
N GLY A 374 25.84 10.29 3.07
CA GLY A 374 25.57 10.92 4.37
C GLY A 374 24.11 10.89 4.82
N CYS A 375 23.23 10.15 4.12
CA CYS A 375 21.84 10.04 4.55
C CYS A 375 21.71 9.21 5.85
N PRO A 376 20.73 9.53 6.72
CA PRO A 376 20.45 8.76 7.93
C PRO A 376 20.22 7.27 7.61
N PRO A 377 20.60 6.33 8.49
CA PRO A 377 20.52 4.90 8.20
C PRO A 377 19.10 4.42 7.87
N GLU A 378 18.09 4.88 8.60
CA GLU A 378 16.69 4.53 8.33
C GLU A 378 16.19 5.13 7.01
N MET A 379 16.59 6.37 6.68
CA MET A 379 16.30 6.96 5.37
C MET A 379 16.93 6.17 4.25
N LYS A 380 18.22 5.82 4.40
CA LYS A 380 18.98 5.03 3.43
C LYS A 380 18.28 3.71 3.13
N LYS A 381 17.82 3.03 4.19
CA LYS A 381 17.09 1.77 4.08
C LYS A 381 15.79 1.93 3.31
N GLU A 382 14.98 2.95 3.61
CA GLU A 382 13.71 3.19 2.90
C GLU A 382 13.92 3.62 1.44
N LEU A 383 14.93 4.47 1.17
CA LEU A 383 15.31 4.89 -0.18
C LEU A 383 15.74 3.68 -1.04
N LEU A 384 16.66 2.86 -0.54
CA LEU A 384 17.16 1.68 -1.26
C LEU A 384 16.06 0.64 -1.48
N ARG A 385 15.19 0.44 -0.49
CA ARG A 385 14.00 -0.41 -0.62
C ARG A 385 13.08 0.10 -1.73
N SER A 386 12.77 1.39 -1.74
CA SER A 386 11.89 2.01 -2.74
C SER A 386 12.51 2.03 -4.14
N LEU A 387 13.82 2.25 -4.27
CA LEU A 387 14.54 2.13 -5.54
C LEU A 387 14.48 0.71 -6.10
N THR A 388 14.67 -0.29 -5.23
CA THR A 388 14.57 -1.71 -5.62
C THR A 388 13.15 -2.06 -6.02
N GLU A 389 12.13 -1.56 -5.30
CA GLU A 389 10.72 -1.71 -5.65
C GLU A 389 10.40 -1.13 -7.03
N CYS A 390 10.90 0.08 -7.34
CA CYS A 390 10.78 0.68 -8.67
C CYS A 390 11.36 -0.22 -9.77
N LEU A 391 12.55 -0.79 -9.55
CA LEU A 391 13.21 -1.69 -10.52
C LEU A 391 12.50 -3.04 -10.68
N MET A 392 11.83 -3.53 -9.64
CA MET A 392 11.10 -4.80 -9.69
C MET A 392 9.74 -4.68 -10.36
N VAL A 393 9.05 -3.57 -10.13
CA VAL A 393 7.64 -3.39 -10.53
C VAL A 393 7.50 -2.68 -11.88
N ASP A 394 8.28 -1.62 -12.12
CA ASP A 394 8.20 -0.82 -13.35
C ASP A 394 9.44 -1.05 -14.24
N PRO A 395 9.29 -1.67 -15.43
CA PRO A 395 10.42 -1.97 -16.31
C PRO A 395 11.14 -0.71 -16.82
N LEU A 396 10.45 0.44 -16.92
CA LEU A 396 11.03 1.72 -17.35
C LEU A 396 12.00 2.29 -16.30
N SER A 397 11.90 1.87 -15.03
CA SER A 397 12.85 2.31 -14.00
C SER A 397 14.29 1.95 -14.35
N THR A 398 14.52 0.82 -15.03
CA THR A 398 15.87 0.41 -15.47
C THR A 398 16.44 1.31 -16.57
N SER A 399 15.59 1.83 -17.46
CA SER A 399 16.02 2.75 -18.53
C SER A 399 16.27 4.15 -17.97
N VAL A 400 15.43 4.63 -17.05
CA VAL A 400 15.65 5.88 -16.32
C VAL A 400 16.95 5.81 -15.52
N TRP A 401 17.21 4.70 -14.81
CA TRP A 401 18.46 4.51 -14.10
C TRP A 401 19.67 4.58 -15.05
N ARG A 402 19.58 3.95 -16.23
CA ARG A 402 20.63 4.02 -17.26
C ARG A 402 20.98 5.45 -17.68
N GLN A 403 19.98 6.29 -17.86
CA GLN A 403 20.18 7.70 -18.22
C GLN A 403 20.79 8.53 -17.08
N LEU A 404 20.44 8.22 -15.83
CA LEU A 404 20.90 8.96 -14.66
C LEU A 404 22.26 8.51 -14.14
N TYR A 405 22.66 7.28 -14.45
CA TYR A 405 23.83 6.63 -13.88
C TYR A 405 25.13 7.45 -13.93
N PRO A 406 25.53 8.05 -15.08
CA PRO A 406 26.78 8.83 -15.14
C PRO A 406 26.78 10.05 -14.22
N LYS A 407 25.61 10.61 -13.89
CA LYS A 407 25.46 11.79 -13.04
C LYS A 407 25.29 11.45 -11.55
N HIS A 408 24.98 10.18 -11.23
CA HIS A 408 24.61 9.73 -9.90
C HIS A 408 25.41 8.49 -9.47
N LEU A 409 26.72 8.49 -9.71
CA LEU A 409 27.59 7.34 -9.41
C LEU A 409 27.64 7.00 -7.92
N SER A 410 27.83 8.00 -7.05
CA SER A 410 27.87 7.78 -5.59
C SER A 410 26.56 7.24 -5.01
N GLN A 411 25.41 7.58 -5.59
CA GLN A 411 24.12 7.03 -5.19
C GLN A 411 23.87 5.66 -5.82
N SER A 412 24.32 5.46 -7.06
CA SER A 412 24.21 4.19 -7.77
C SER A 412 25.10 3.10 -7.16
N SER A 413 26.28 3.43 -6.62
CA SER A 413 27.12 2.47 -5.91
C SER A 413 26.39 1.86 -4.70
N LEU A 414 25.69 2.70 -3.92
CA LEU A 414 24.88 2.27 -2.79
C LEU A 414 23.72 1.35 -3.21
N LEU A 415 23.08 1.67 -4.34
CA LEU A 415 22.02 0.83 -4.90
C LEU A 415 22.58 -0.51 -5.41
N LEU A 416 23.71 -0.51 -6.12
CA LEU A 416 24.36 -1.73 -6.61
C LEU A 416 24.80 -2.64 -5.45
N GLU A 417 25.39 -2.08 -4.40
CA GLU A 417 25.73 -2.84 -3.18
C GLU A 417 24.48 -3.43 -2.50
N HIS A 418 23.38 -2.68 -2.46
CA HIS A 418 22.12 -3.17 -1.91
C HIS A 418 21.54 -4.32 -2.76
N LEU A 419 21.57 -4.19 -4.08
CA LEU A 419 21.14 -5.23 -5.01
C LEU A 419 22.00 -6.48 -4.88
N LEU A 420 23.31 -6.35 -4.66
CA LEU A 420 24.21 -7.49 -4.44
C LEU A 420 23.80 -8.28 -3.19
N ARG A 421 23.53 -7.59 -2.08
CA ARG A 421 23.09 -8.22 -0.83
C ARG A 421 21.69 -8.84 -0.91
N SER A 422 20.84 -8.31 -1.78
CA SER A 422 19.44 -8.75 -1.93
C SER A 422 19.17 -9.57 -3.19
N TRP A 423 20.22 -9.92 -3.96
CA TRP A 423 20.11 -10.49 -5.30
C TRP A 423 19.20 -11.72 -5.36
N GLU A 424 19.37 -12.67 -4.41
CA GLU A 424 18.58 -13.90 -4.34
C GLU A 424 17.08 -13.67 -4.09
N ARG A 425 16.69 -12.52 -3.51
CA ARG A 425 15.29 -12.15 -3.26
C ARG A 425 14.62 -11.51 -4.47
N ILE A 426 15.40 -11.08 -5.47
CA ILE A 426 14.88 -10.41 -6.67
C ILE A 426 14.31 -11.47 -7.63
N PRO A 427 13.12 -11.26 -8.21
CA PRO A 427 12.54 -12.19 -9.18
C PRO A 427 13.46 -12.47 -10.37
N LYS A 428 13.53 -13.72 -10.85
CA LYS A 428 14.41 -14.14 -11.96
C LYS A 428 14.21 -13.31 -13.24
N LYS A 429 12.97 -12.89 -13.53
CA LYS A 429 12.66 -12.00 -14.67
C LYS A 429 13.37 -10.65 -14.53
N THR A 430 13.30 -10.04 -13.35
CA THR A 430 13.97 -8.78 -13.03
C THR A 430 15.48 -8.94 -12.99
N GLN A 431 16.01 -10.06 -12.46
CA GLN A 431 17.44 -10.37 -12.47
C GLN A 431 18.02 -10.32 -13.89
N LYS A 432 17.34 -10.90 -14.89
CA LYS A 432 17.78 -10.83 -16.30
C LYS A 432 17.86 -9.39 -16.83
N SER A 433 16.81 -8.59 -16.61
CA SER A 433 16.79 -7.18 -17.03
C SER A 433 17.85 -6.32 -16.32
N LEU A 434 18.06 -6.59 -15.01
CA LEU A 434 19.14 -5.96 -14.25
C LEU A 434 20.51 -6.38 -14.76
N GLN A 435 20.70 -7.65 -15.13
CA GLN A 435 21.98 -8.14 -15.66
C GLN A 435 22.38 -7.40 -16.95
N GLU A 436 21.44 -7.18 -17.88
CA GLU A 436 21.66 -6.37 -19.08
C GLU A 436 22.03 -4.92 -18.71
N THR A 437 21.31 -4.34 -17.74
CA THR A 437 21.57 -2.98 -17.26
C THR A 437 22.95 -2.85 -16.59
N ILE A 438 23.35 -3.84 -15.79
CA ILE A 438 24.65 -3.90 -15.11
C ILE A 438 25.80 -4.10 -16.12
N GLN A 439 25.57 -4.87 -17.19
CA GLN A 439 26.53 -4.96 -18.30
C GLN A 439 26.72 -3.60 -18.98
N SER A 440 25.63 -2.87 -19.23
CA SER A 440 25.70 -1.49 -19.74
C SER A 440 26.51 -0.59 -18.78
N PHE A 441 26.26 -0.66 -17.48
CA PHE A 441 27.01 0.12 -16.48
C PHE A 441 28.49 -0.21 -16.46
N LYS A 442 28.86 -1.49 -16.58
CA LYS A 442 30.26 -1.91 -16.67
C LYS A 442 30.96 -1.26 -17.87
N LEU A 443 30.31 -1.23 -19.04
CA LEU A 443 30.86 -0.56 -20.23
C LEU A 443 30.99 0.96 -20.00
N THR A 444 29.97 1.60 -19.42
CA THR A 444 30.01 3.02 -19.06
C THR A 444 31.14 3.32 -18.07
N ASN A 445 31.35 2.49 -17.03
CA ASN A 445 32.43 2.66 -16.06
C ASN A 445 33.80 2.55 -16.73
N GLN A 446 33.99 1.60 -17.64
CA GLN A 446 35.23 1.45 -18.39
C GLN A 446 35.54 2.68 -19.25
N ASP A 447 34.51 3.25 -19.90
CA ASP A 447 34.65 4.48 -20.67
C ASP A 447 34.98 5.69 -19.77
N LEU A 448 34.31 5.83 -18.63
CA LEU A 448 34.58 6.89 -17.66
C LEU A 448 35.99 6.78 -17.05
N LEU A 449 36.46 5.58 -16.74
CA LEU A 449 37.83 5.34 -16.24
C LEU A 449 38.89 5.69 -17.28
N ARG A 450 38.61 5.45 -18.58
CA ARG A 450 39.52 5.83 -19.68
C ARG A 450 39.59 7.34 -19.91
N LYS A 451 38.49 8.06 -19.68
CA LYS A 451 38.36 9.51 -19.93
C LYS A 451 38.90 10.40 -18.82
N GLY A 452 39.30 9.84 -17.67
CA GLY A 452 40.15 10.49 -16.66
C GLY A 452 39.72 11.91 -16.28
N GLY A 453 38.57 12.08 -15.63
CA GLY A 453 38.13 13.37 -15.11
C GLY A 453 37.00 13.28 -14.07
N GLY A 454 37.34 13.51 -12.79
CA GLY A 454 36.39 13.75 -11.69
C GLY A 454 35.63 12.52 -11.15
N SER A 455 35.88 12.16 -9.89
CA SER A 455 35.31 11.03 -9.12
C SER A 455 35.72 9.60 -9.55
N ASN A 456 37.03 9.35 -9.67
CA ASN A 456 37.56 7.99 -9.90
C ASN A 456 37.09 6.98 -8.83
N GLN A 457 36.93 7.39 -7.57
CA GLN A 457 36.57 6.47 -6.50
C GLN A 457 35.14 5.92 -6.65
N ASP A 458 34.18 6.77 -7.02
CA ASP A 458 32.78 6.33 -7.22
C ASP A 458 32.66 5.41 -8.44
N VAL A 459 33.41 5.68 -9.51
CA VAL A 459 33.43 4.82 -10.70
C VAL A 459 34.05 3.46 -10.36
N VAL A 460 35.16 3.42 -9.61
CA VAL A 460 35.83 2.19 -9.19
C VAL A 460 34.92 1.34 -8.30
N THR A 461 34.23 1.96 -7.34
CA THR A 461 33.28 1.26 -6.45
C THR A 461 32.07 0.73 -7.22
N CYS A 462 31.54 1.48 -8.19
CA CYS A 462 30.49 0.97 -9.05
C CYS A 462 30.96 -0.19 -9.94
N ASP A 463 32.17 -0.10 -10.52
CA ASP A 463 32.73 -1.15 -11.38
C ASP A 463 32.96 -2.45 -10.61
N SER A 464 33.47 -2.37 -9.38
CA SER A 464 33.64 -3.54 -8.51
C SER A 464 32.29 -4.16 -8.15
N ALA A 465 31.28 -3.36 -7.78
CA ALA A 465 29.93 -3.83 -7.50
C ALA A 465 29.27 -4.50 -8.72
N CYS A 466 29.43 -3.92 -9.92
CA CYS A 466 28.94 -4.51 -11.16
C CYS A 466 29.60 -5.87 -11.46
N LYS A 467 30.92 -5.98 -11.27
CA LYS A 467 31.65 -7.25 -11.47
C LYS A 467 31.14 -8.34 -10.52
N SER A 468 30.98 -8.02 -9.24
CA SER A 468 30.46 -8.95 -8.24
C SER A 468 29.02 -9.40 -8.55
N LEU A 469 28.16 -8.47 -8.95
CA LEU A 469 26.78 -8.78 -9.36
C LEU A 469 26.73 -9.71 -10.57
N LEU A 470 27.57 -9.47 -11.58
CA LEU A 470 27.66 -10.34 -12.76
C LEU A 470 28.20 -11.73 -12.44
N GLN A 471 29.13 -11.84 -11.49
CA GLN A 471 29.62 -13.14 -11.00
C GLN A 471 28.51 -13.90 -10.27
N GLN A 472 27.76 -13.22 -9.39
CA GLN A 472 26.64 -13.83 -8.67
C GLN A 472 25.50 -14.24 -9.62
N ALA A 473 25.18 -13.41 -10.62
CA ALA A 473 24.16 -13.70 -11.63
C ALA A 473 24.49 -14.93 -12.49
N ARG A 474 25.79 -15.20 -12.72
CA ARG A 474 26.22 -16.37 -13.50
C ARG A 474 25.92 -17.69 -12.82
N GLY A 475 25.88 -17.72 -11.48
CA GLY A 475 25.60 -18.91 -10.68
C GLY A 475 26.59 -20.04 -10.93
N PHE A 476 27.34 -20.47 -9.91
CA PHE A 476 28.15 -21.67 -10.03
C PHE A 476 27.23 -22.91 -10.01
N GLN A 477 26.55 -23.20 -11.12
CA GLN A 477 25.85 -24.47 -11.33
C GLN A 477 26.76 -25.43 -12.10
N LEU A 478 27.89 -25.80 -11.50
CA LEU A 478 28.58 -27.00 -11.93
C LEU A 478 27.74 -28.18 -11.44
N PRO A 479 27.18 -29.01 -12.33
CA PRO A 479 26.26 -30.07 -11.95
C PRO A 479 27.09 -31.26 -11.44
N TRP A 480 27.74 -31.10 -10.30
CA TRP A 480 28.56 -32.13 -9.66
C TRP A 480 27.81 -33.44 -9.52
N THR A 481 26.50 -33.38 -9.28
CA THR A 481 25.62 -34.55 -9.25
C THR A 481 25.53 -35.27 -10.59
N ARG A 482 25.45 -34.54 -11.72
CA ARG A 482 25.43 -35.15 -13.06
C ARG A 482 26.80 -35.69 -13.45
N LEU A 483 27.88 -34.98 -13.11
CA LEU A 483 29.24 -35.43 -13.36
C LEU A 483 29.54 -36.71 -12.57
N LEU A 484 29.16 -36.76 -11.29
CA LEU A 484 29.36 -37.91 -10.40
C LEU A 484 28.52 -39.11 -10.86
N LEU A 485 27.29 -38.89 -11.32
CA LEU A 485 26.44 -39.94 -11.88
C LEU A 485 26.97 -40.47 -13.22
N LEU A 486 27.51 -39.60 -14.08
CA LEU A 486 28.18 -40.00 -15.32
C LEU A 486 29.41 -40.88 -15.03
N VAL A 487 30.25 -40.48 -14.07
CA VAL A 487 31.42 -41.26 -13.63
C VAL A 487 31.00 -42.63 -13.09
N LEU A 488 29.92 -42.70 -12.31
CA LEU A 488 29.39 -43.96 -11.80
C LEU A 488 28.93 -44.89 -12.94
N VAL A 489 28.18 -44.36 -13.91
CA VAL A 489 27.71 -45.13 -15.07
C VAL A 489 28.88 -45.67 -15.90
N PHE A 490 29.91 -44.86 -16.13
CA PHE A 490 31.12 -45.31 -16.82
C PHE A 490 31.87 -46.39 -16.04
N ALA A 491 32.00 -46.26 -14.71
CA ALA A 491 32.65 -47.26 -13.88
C ALA A 491 31.91 -48.60 -13.90
N ILE A 492 30.57 -48.58 -13.77
CA ILE A 492 29.74 -49.79 -13.86
C ILE A 492 29.81 -50.39 -15.26
N GLY A 493 29.70 -49.57 -16.31
CA GLY A 493 29.81 -50.02 -17.70
C GLY A 493 31.16 -50.68 -18.00
N PHE A 494 32.25 -50.10 -17.50
CA PHE A 494 33.60 -50.68 -17.62
C PHE A 494 33.69 -52.04 -16.91
N LEU A 495 33.20 -52.15 -15.68
CA LEU A 495 33.18 -53.41 -14.93
C LEU A 495 32.32 -54.49 -15.63
N CYS A 496 31.16 -54.12 -16.17
CA CYS A 496 30.29 -55.03 -16.91
C CYS A 496 30.92 -55.50 -18.24
N HIS A 497 31.61 -54.61 -18.94
CA HIS A 497 32.33 -54.96 -20.17
C HIS A 497 33.50 -55.91 -19.87
N ASP A 498 34.33 -55.58 -18.87
CA ASP A 498 35.49 -56.38 -18.45
C ASP A 498 35.09 -57.80 -17.99
N PHE A 499 33.95 -57.92 -17.30
CA PHE A 499 33.41 -59.21 -16.88
C PHE A 499 32.78 -60.01 -18.02
N ARG A 500 32.21 -59.34 -19.04
CA ARG A 500 31.70 -60.02 -20.24
C ARG A 500 32.82 -60.49 -21.16
N SER A 501 33.91 -59.73 -21.28
CA SER A 501 35.05 -60.10 -22.12
C SER A 501 35.92 -61.19 -21.49
N HIS A 502 35.99 -61.25 -20.16
CA HIS A 502 36.72 -62.27 -19.42
C HIS A 502 35.72 -63.06 -18.58
N SER A 503 35.27 -64.20 -19.11
CA SER A 503 34.22 -65.08 -18.53
C SER A 503 34.52 -65.64 -17.13
N SER A 504 35.59 -65.20 -16.45
CA SER A 504 35.88 -65.48 -15.04
C SER A 504 36.47 -64.25 -14.35
N PHE A 505 36.07 -64.04 -13.09
CA PHE A 505 36.55 -62.92 -12.25
C PHE A 505 38.06 -62.94 -12.01
N GLN A 506 38.69 -64.12 -12.05
CA GLN A 506 40.14 -64.26 -11.88
C GLN A 506 40.92 -63.88 -13.16
N ALA A 507 40.27 -63.88 -14.33
CA ALA A 507 40.87 -63.52 -15.61
C ALA A 507 40.62 -62.06 -16.02
N SER A 508 39.78 -61.31 -15.29
CA SER A 508 39.46 -59.91 -15.60
C SER A 508 40.51 -58.94 -15.07
N LEU A 509 40.70 -57.80 -15.76
CA LEU A 509 41.65 -56.76 -15.33
C LEU A 509 41.25 -56.17 -13.97
N SER A 510 39.94 -55.98 -13.76
CA SER A 510 39.39 -55.55 -12.48
C SER A 510 39.68 -56.53 -11.34
N GLY A 511 39.57 -57.84 -11.59
CA GLY A 511 39.86 -58.89 -10.61
C GLY A 511 41.33 -58.98 -10.24
N GLN A 512 42.23 -58.86 -11.22
CA GLN A 512 43.68 -58.82 -10.98
C GLN A 512 44.10 -57.57 -10.20
N LEU A 513 43.53 -56.40 -10.52
CA LEU A 513 43.74 -55.15 -9.77
C LEU A 513 43.21 -55.21 -8.33
N LEU A 514 42.06 -55.85 -8.12
CA LEU A 514 41.49 -56.07 -6.78
C LEU A 514 42.30 -57.08 -5.95
N GLN A 515 42.93 -58.06 -6.61
CA GLN A 515 43.81 -59.03 -5.96
C GLN A 515 45.18 -58.42 -5.65
N SER A 516 45.74 -57.61 -6.54
CA SER A 516 47.03 -56.92 -6.34
C SER A 516 46.94 -55.80 -5.29
N SER A 517 45.76 -55.21 -5.09
CA SER A 517 45.52 -54.17 -4.07
C SER A 517 45.22 -54.73 -2.67
N GLY A 518 45.06 -56.06 -2.52
CA GLY A 518 44.75 -56.69 -1.24
C GLY A 518 43.34 -56.40 -0.70
N VAL A 519 42.48 -55.74 -1.49
CA VAL A 519 41.11 -55.34 -1.11
C VAL A 519 40.10 -56.48 -1.30
N LEU A 520 40.48 -57.53 -2.01
CA LEU A 520 39.62 -58.69 -2.30
C LEU A 520 38.93 -59.32 -1.06
N PRO A 521 39.61 -59.55 0.09
CA PRO A 521 38.96 -60.12 1.27
C PRO A 521 37.94 -59.17 1.90
N ALA A 522 38.24 -57.86 1.91
CA ALA A 522 37.32 -56.83 2.37
C ALA A 522 36.10 -56.69 1.44
N GLY A 523 36.32 -56.84 0.12
CA GLY A 523 35.25 -56.91 -0.88
C GLY A 523 34.34 -58.12 -0.69
N GLN A 524 34.89 -59.30 -0.45
CA GLN A 524 34.11 -60.51 -0.14
C GLN A 524 33.32 -60.38 1.17
N GLN A 525 33.93 -59.78 2.20
CA GLN A 525 33.25 -59.50 3.47
C GLN A 525 32.14 -58.45 3.30
N ALA A 526 32.35 -57.45 2.44
CA ALA A 526 31.32 -56.48 2.09
C ALA A 526 30.18 -57.14 1.29
N CYS A 527 30.49 -57.98 0.29
CA CYS A 527 29.49 -58.72 -0.48
C CYS A 527 28.66 -59.67 0.38
N THR A 528 29.28 -60.38 1.32
CA THR A 528 28.56 -61.27 2.25
C THR A 528 27.68 -60.49 3.22
N LYS A 529 28.15 -59.34 3.75
CA LYS A 529 27.30 -58.44 4.55
C LYS A 529 26.16 -57.83 3.73
N ILE A 530 26.43 -57.37 2.51
CA ILE A 530 25.42 -56.83 1.60
C ILE A 530 24.39 -57.92 1.28
N TYR A 531 24.84 -59.15 1.02
CA TYR A 531 23.96 -60.28 0.80
C TYR A 531 23.08 -60.56 2.02
N SER A 532 23.66 -60.63 3.23
CA SER A 532 22.88 -60.85 4.46
C SER A 532 21.88 -59.73 4.74
N TYR A 533 22.28 -58.46 4.54
CA TYR A 533 21.37 -57.32 4.70
C TYR A 533 20.31 -57.27 3.60
N SER A 534 20.63 -57.67 2.37
CA SER A 534 19.67 -57.74 1.27
C SER A 534 18.63 -58.83 1.49
N LEU A 535 19.03 -59.98 2.05
CA LEU A 535 18.12 -61.06 2.43
C LEU A 535 17.21 -60.62 3.58
N GLN A 536 17.77 -59.92 4.57
CA GLN A 536 17.01 -59.35 5.67
C GLN A 536 16.02 -58.28 5.18
N GLY A 537 16.46 -57.41 4.26
CA GLY A 537 15.62 -56.43 3.58
C GLY A 537 14.50 -57.07 2.76
N TYR A 538 14.78 -58.17 2.05
CA TYR A 538 13.78 -58.94 1.32
C TYR A 538 12.75 -59.56 2.27
N SER A 539 13.18 -60.17 3.38
CA SER A 539 12.27 -60.73 4.39
C SER A 539 11.42 -59.67 5.09
N TRP A 540 11.95 -58.46 5.25
CA TRP A 540 11.21 -57.32 5.77
C TRP A 540 10.20 -56.80 4.75
N LEU A 541 10.58 -56.69 3.47
CA LEU A 541 9.67 -56.32 2.37
C LEU A 541 8.52 -57.34 2.26
N GLU A 542 8.84 -58.63 2.30
CA GLU A 542 7.85 -59.72 2.27
C GLU A 542 6.77 -59.59 3.35
N LYS A 543 7.15 -59.12 4.56
CA LYS A 543 6.21 -58.92 5.67
C LYS A 543 5.49 -57.57 5.61
N THR A 544 6.18 -56.52 5.17
CA THR A 544 5.73 -55.14 5.32
C THR A 544 4.91 -54.67 4.12
N LEU A 545 5.30 -55.03 2.90
CA LEU A 545 4.63 -54.58 1.69
C LEU A 545 3.17 -55.06 1.59
N PRO A 546 2.82 -56.32 1.93
CA PRO A 546 1.42 -56.77 1.95
C PRO A 546 0.59 -56.07 3.03
N ALA A 547 1.17 -55.78 4.19
CA ALA A 547 0.51 -55.05 5.28
C ALA A 547 0.22 -53.59 4.91
N TRP A 548 1.17 -52.92 4.26
CA TRP A 548 0.97 -51.57 3.74
C TRP A 548 0.03 -51.55 2.54
N GLY A 549 0.16 -52.51 1.62
CA GLY A 549 -0.72 -52.67 0.46
C GLY A 549 -2.17 -52.85 0.88
N SER A 550 -2.45 -53.75 1.84
CA SER A 550 -3.79 -53.93 2.39
C SER A 550 -4.31 -52.69 3.10
N HIS A 551 -3.49 -52.00 3.90
CA HIS A 551 -3.89 -50.74 4.55
C HIS A 551 -4.21 -49.64 3.52
N LEU A 552 -3.37 -49.44 2.52
CA LEU A 552 -3.56 -48.44 1.47
C LEU A 552 -4.82 -48.76 0.65
N LEU A 553 -5.08 -50.04 0.37
CA LEU A 553 -6.29 -50.49 -0.31
C LEU A 553 -7.54 -50.26 0.56
N THR A 554 -7.47 -50.43 1.89
CA THR A 554 -8.60 -50.06 2.79
C THR A 554 -8.89 -48.57 2.83
N VAL A 555 -7.86 -47.71 2.75
CA VAL A 555 -8.01 -46.25 2.77
C VAL A 555 -8.51 -45.72 1.42
N VAL A 556 -8.02 -46.27 0.32
CA VAL A 556 -8.35 -45.80 -1.04
C VAL A 556 -9.69 -46.35 -1.54
N ARG A 557 -10.09 -47.56 -1.14
CA ARG A 557 -11.35 -48.21 -1.54
C ARG A 557 -12.59 -47.31 -1.46
N PRO A 558 -12.89 -46.59 -0.36
CA PRO A 558 -14.07 -45.73 -0.29
C PRO A 558 -14.01 -44.54 -1.27
N GLY A 559 -12.82 -43.94 -1.47
CA GLY A 559 -12.63 -42.87 -2.44
C GLY A 559 -12.82 -43.36 -3.88
N LEU A 560 -12.32 -44.56 -4.19
CA LEU A 560 -12.48 -45.19 -5.49
C LEU A 560 -13.94 -45.59 -5.76
N GLN A 561 -14.65 -46.09 -4.75
CA GLN A 561 -16.08 -46.40 -4.84
C GLN A 561 -16.95 -45.15 -5.05
N LEU A 562 -16.58 -44.02 -4.44
CA LEU A 562 -17.24 -42.75 -4.67
C LEU A 562 -16.96 -42.21 -6.07
N ALA A 563 -15.70 -42.29 -6.53
CA ALA A 563 -15.33 -41.94 -7.89
C ALA A 563 -16.08 -42.80 -8.90
N TRP A 564 -16.20 -44.11 -8.65
CA TRP A 564 -16.98 -45.07 -9.45
C TRP A 564 -18.46 -44.70 -9.55
N ALA A 565 -19.08 -44.31 -8.44
CA ALA A 565 -20.47 -43.87 -8.44
C ALA A 565 -20.65 -42.60 -9.29
N HIS A 566 -19.73 -41.64 -9.16
CA HIS A 566 -19.75 -40.41 -9.94
C HIS A 566 -19.49 -40.63 -11.43
N THR A 567 -18.52 -41.47 -11.80
CA THR A 567 -18.23 -41.77 -13.21
C THR A 567 -19.40 -42.49 -13.86
N ASN A 568 -20.00 -43.48 -13.21
CA ASN A 568 -21.18 -44.18 -13.74
C ASN A 568 -22.39 -43.25 -13.90
N ALA A 569 -22.63 -42.36 -12.93
CA ALA A 569 -23.67 -41.35 -13.04
C ALA A 569 -23.39 -40.39 -14.20
N THR A 570 -22.14 -39.99 -14.38
CA THR A 570 -21.73 -39.05 -15.45
C THR A 570 -21.81 -39.71 -16.84
N VAL A 571 -21.38 -40.96 -16.99
CA VAL A 571 -21.49 -41.73 -18.24
C VAL A 571 -22.95 -41.98 -18.59
N SER A 572 -23.79 -42.35 -17.61
CA SER A 572 -25.24 -42.55 -17.83
C SER A 572 -25.95 -41.24 -18.19
N PHE A 573 -25.53 -40.12 -17.58
CA PHE A 573 -26.06 -38.80 -17.91
C PHE A 573 -25.64 -38.35 -19.31
N LEU A 574 -24.35 -38.48 -19.65
CA LEU A 574 -23.81 -38.13 -20.96
C LEU A 574 -24.42 -39.00 -22.07
N SER A 575 -24.58 -40.30 -21.86
CA SER A 575 -25.20 -41.17 -22.87
C SER A 575 -26.67 -40.80 -23.12
N ALA A 576 -27.44 -40.50 -22.07
CA ALA A 576 -28.84 -40.10 -22.18
C ALA A 576 -29.02 -38.70 -22.80
N HIS A 577 -28.20 -37.71 -22.42
CA HIS A 577 -28.28 -36.35 -22.96
C HIS A 577 -27.66 -36.24 -24.36
N CYS A 578 -26.51 -36.85 -24.63
CA CYS A 578 -25.90 -36.78 -25.95
C CYS A 578 -26.71 -37.55 -27.00
N ALA A 579 -27.32 -38.69 -26.67
CA ALA A 579 -28.18 -39.40 -27.63
C ALA A 579 -29.40 -38.56 -28.05
N SER A 580 -30.04 -37.87 -27.10
CA SER A 580 -31.21 -37.01 -27.41
C SER A 580 -30.82 -35.75 -28.17
N HIS A 581 -29.71 -35.10 -27.81
CA HIS A 581 -29.21 -33.93 -28.53
C HIS A 581 -28.68 -34.26 -29.94
N LEU A 582 -28.03 -35.42 -30.13
CA LEU A 582 -27.56 -35.86 -31.44
C LEU A 582 -28.72 -36.24 -32.37
N ALA A 583 -29.78 -36.88 -31.85
CA ALA A 583 -30.99 -37.16 -32.60
C ALA A 583 -31.70 -35.85 -33.01
N TRP A 584 -31.90 -34.93 -32.06
CA TRP A 584 -32.49 -33.61 -32.34
C TRP A 584 -31.68 -32.80 -33.34
N PHE A 585 -30.34 -32.85 -33.26
CA PHE A 585 -29.47 -32.17 -34.20
C PHE A 585 -29.61 -32.74 -35.61
N GLY A 586 -29.64 -34.08 -35.74
CA GLY A 586 -29.90 -34.75 -37.01
C GLY A 586 -31.24 -34.35 -37.64
N ASP A 587 -32.32 -34.37 -36.86
CA ASP A 587 -33.67 -34.00 -37.30
C ASP A 587 -33.78 -32.50 -37.67
N SER A 588 -33.11 -31.64 -36.91
CA SER A 588 -33.07 -30.19 -37.17
C SER A 588 -32.28 -29.87 -38.43
N LEU A 589 -31.16 -30.56 -38.65
CA LEU A 589 -30.36 -30.43 -39.87
C LEU A 589 -31.17 -30.87 -41.09
N ALA A 590 -31.86 -32.01 -41.01
CA ALA A 590 -32.71 -32.53 -42.08
C ALA A 590 -33.84 -31.54 -42.45
N ASN A 591 -34.52 -30.98 -41.46
CA ASN A 591 -35.58 -29.98 -41.65
C ASN A 591 -35.06 -28.67 -42.26
N LEU A 592 -33.87 -28.22 -41.85
CA LEU A 592 -33.25 -26.99 -42.35
C LEU A 592 -32.82 -27.14 -43.82
N PHE A 593 -32.29 -28.31 -44.18
CA PHE A 593 -32.00 -28.66 -45.57
C PHE A 593 -33.26 -28.74 -46.43
N GLN A 594 -34.34 -29.33 -45.92
CA GLN A 594 -35.61 -29.42 -46.64
C GLN A 594 -36.21 -28.03 -46.94
N ARG A 595 -36.11 -27.07 -46.01
CA ARG A 595 -36.54 -25.67 -46.26
C ARG A 595 -35.66 -24.97 -47.28
N LEU A 596 -34.34 -25.09 -47.16
CA LEU A 596 -33.40 -24.45 -48.10
C LEU A 596 -33.56 -24.98 -49.54
N GLN A 597 -33.90 -26.27 -49.68
CA GLN A 597 -34.11 -26.91 -50.97
C GLN A 597 -35.38 -26.43 -51.71
N THR A 598 -36.34 -25.84 -50.99
CA THR A 598 -37.57 -25.25 -51.58
C THR A 598 -37.43 -23.81 -52.05
N GLN A 599 -36.38 -23.08 -51.65
CA GLN A 599 -36.25 -21.64 -51.90
C GLN A 599 -35.10 -21.24 -52.82
N LEU A 600 -34.27 -22.17 -53.30
CA LEU A 600 -33.07 -21.86 -54.10
C LEU A 600 -33.11 -22.44 -55.53
N PRO A 601 -32.50 -21.76 -56.52
CA PRO A 601 -32.40 -22.21 -57.91
C PRO A 601 -31.50 -23.44 -58.10
N ASP A 602 -31.70 -24.19 -59.19
CA ASP A 602 -31.25 -25.58 -59.40
C ASP A 602 -29.74 -25.83 -59.26
N THR A 603 -28.89 -24.85 -59.57
CA THR A 603 -27.43 -24.97 -59.46
C THR A 603 -26.93 -24.94 -58.02
N LEU A 604 -27.58 -24.17 -57.15
CA LEU A 604 -27.29 -24.15 -55.70
C LEU A 604 -27.88 -25.37 -55.00
N ASN A 605 -28.96 -25.96 -55.53
CA ASN A 605 -29.54 -27.19 -55.02
C ASN A 605 -28.61 -28.41 -55.15
N GLN A 606 -27.80 -28.51 -56.21
CA GLN A 606 -26.80 -29.57 -56.33
C GLN A 606 -25.67 -29.42 -55.29
N LEU A 607 -25.20 -28.19 -55.07
CA LEU A 607 -24.16 -27.90 -54.09
C LEU A 607 -24.66 -28.15 -52.66
N LEU A 608 -25.91 -27.77 -52.38
CA LEU A 608 -26.57 -28.05 -51.10
C LEU A 608 -26.79 -29.55 -50.84
N ARG A 609 -27.11 -30.35 -51.88
CA ARG A 609 -27.19 -31.81 -51.77
C ARG A 609 -25.82 -32.43 -51.47
N SER A 610 -24.77 -31.99 -52.15
CA SER A 610 -23.41 -32.47 -51.88
C SER A 610 -22.94 -32.13 -50.46
N LEU A 611 -23.30 -30.94 -49.95
CA LEU A 611 -23.00 -30.52 -48.57
C LEU A 611 -23.79 -31.35 -47.55
N ARG A 612 -25.05 -31.67 -47.84
CA ARG A 612 -25.89 -32.56 -47.01
C ARG A 612 -25.32 -33.97 -46.94
N GLU A 613 -24.90 -34.53 -48.07
CA GLU A 613 -24.28 -35.87 -48.11
C GLU A 613 -22.95 -35.90 -47.37
N LEU A 614 -22.12 -34.85 -47.51
CA LEU A 614 -20.86 -34.72 -46.77
C LEU A 614 -21.08 -34.64 -45.26
N LEU A 615 -22.08 -33.87 -44.80
CA LEU A 615 -22.41 -33.75 -43.38
C LEU A 615 -23.01 -35.04 -42.80
N LEU A 616 -23.87 -35.72 -43.55
CA LEU A 616 -24.39 -37.04 -43.16
C LEU A 616 -23.29 -38.10 -43.12
N PHE A 617 -22.35 -38.04 -44.06
CA PHE A 617 -21.17 -38.90 -44.08
C PHE A 617 -20.25 -38.63 -42.89
N LEU A 618 -19.99 -37.37 -42.55
CA LEU A 618 -19.22 -36.97 -41.35
C LEU A 618 -19.90 -37.47 -40.06
N TYR A 619 -21.22 -37.37 -39.98
CA TYR A 619 -21.98 -37.83 -38.83
C TYR A 619 -21.94 -39.36 -38.68
N HIS A 620 -22.27 -40.12 -39.74
CA HIS A 620 -22.35 -41.58 -39.70
C HIS A 620 -20.97 -42.26 -39.69
N SER A 621 -19.98 -41.70 -40.38
CA SER A 621 -18.69 -42.37 -40.59
C SER A 621 -17.61 -41.94 -39.60
N ILE A 622 -17.75 -40.77 -38.97
CA ILE A 622 -16.72 -40.24 -38.06
C ILE A 622 -17.27 -40.01 -36.66
N LEU A 623 -18.32 -39.20 -36.50
CA LEU A 623 -18.82 -38.84 -35.17
C LEU A 623 -19.48 -40.01 -34.42
N LEU A 624 -20.34 -40.79 -35.10
CA LEU A 624 -21.02 -41.92 -34.46
C LEU A 624 -20.05 -43.05 -34.07
N PRO A 625 -19.10 -43.50 -34.93
CA PRO A 625 -18.17 -44.57 -34.58
C PRO A 625 -17.16 -44.14 -33.52
N THR A 626 -16.66 -42.90 -33.58
CA THR A 626 -15.74 -42.38 -32.54
C THR A 626 -16.41 -42.31 -31.18
N TRP A 627 -17.71 -41.97 -31.12
CA TRP A 627 -18.48 -42.00 -29.89
C TRP A 627 -18.63 -43.42 -29.32
N HIS A 628 -18.94 -44.41 -30.16
CA HIS A 628 -19.04 -45.81 -29.72
C HIS A 628 -17.69 -46.37 -29.25
N MET A 629 -16.61 -46.09 -29.97
CA MET A 629 -15.24 -46.45 -29.56
C MET A 629 -14.86 -45.84 -28.22
N LEU A 630 -15.27 -44.59 -27.96
CA LEU A 630 -15.01 -43.92 -26.67
C LEU A 630 -15.77 -44.60 -25.53
N LEU A 631 -17.04 -44.96 -25.76
CA LEU A 631 -17.87 -45.71 -24.80
C LEU A 631 -17.30 -47.10 -24.50
N GLU A 632 -16.83 -47.80 -25.52
CA GLU A 632 -16.27 -49.14 -25.40
C GLU A 632 -14.90 -49.14 -24.72
N ALA A 633 -14.05 -48.15 -25.02
CA ALA A 633 -12.80 -47.92 -24.31
C ALA A 633 -13.03 -47.57 -22.83
N LEU A 634 -14.05 -46.75 -22.53
CA LEU A 634 -14.44 -46.45 -21.16
C LEU A 634 -14.94 -47.70 -20.42
N ALA A 635 -15.70 -48.57 -21.08
CA ALA A 635 -16.15 -49.85 -20.52
C ALA A 635 -15.00 -50.83 -20.26
N GLN A 636 -14.00 -50.89 -21.14
CA GLN A 636 -12.81 -51.72 -20.94
C GLN A 636 -11.93 -51.23 -19.78
N ILE A 637 -11.72 -49.91 -19.68
CA ILE A 637 -11.01 -49.31 -18.53
C ILE A 637 -11.78 -49.58 -17.23
N GLN A 638 -13.10 -49.55 -17.30
CA GLN A 638 -14.00 -49.83 -16.18
C GLN A 638 -13.88 -51.28 -15.68
N GLU A 639 -13.82 -52.26 -16.58
CA GLU A 639 -13.63 -53.69 -16.25
C GLU A 639 -12.25 -53.95 -15.64
N HIS A 640 -11.21 -53.33 -16.22
CA HIS A 640 -9.84 -53.45 -15.74
C HIS A 640 -9.63 -52.86 -14.33
N CYS A 641 -10.25 -51.71 -14.04
CA CYS A 641 -10.23 -51.13 -12.69
C CYS A 641 -11.01 -51.99 -11.67
N HIS A 642 -12.06 -52.69 -12.09
CA HIS A 642 -12.84 -53.56 -11.23
C HIS A 642 -12.09 -54.86 -10.88
N GLU A 643 -11.40 -55.46 -11.85
CA GLU A 643 -10.54 -56.63 -11.65
C GLU A 643 -9.36 -56.32 -10.72
N ALA A 644 -8.72 -55.16 -10.90
CA ALA A 644 -7.63 -54.70 -10.03
C ALA A 644 -8.02 -54.56 -8.54
N CYS A 645 -9.32 -54.42 -8.25
CA CYS A 645 -9.83 -54.20 -6.89
C CYS A 645 -10.32 -55.48 -6.18
N ARG A 646 -10.30 -56.65 -6.84
CA ARG A 646 -10.97 -57.86 -6.34
C ARG A 646 -10.10 -58.81 -5.51
N GLY A 647 -8.77 -58.69 -5.58
CA GLY A 647 -7.84 -59.63 -4.92
C GLY A 647 -7.44 -59.25 -3.49
N GLU A 648 -7.32 -60.23 -2.60
CA GLU A 648 -6.50 -60.09 -1.38
C GLU A 648 -5.03 -59.91 -1.78
N VAL A 649 -4.36 -58.90 -1.23
CA VAL A 649 -2.96 -58.56 -1.58
C VAL A 649 -2.01 -59.57 -0.92
N THR A 650 -1.79 -60.71 -1.59
CA THR A 650 -0.77 -61.69 -1.20
C THR A 650 0.59 -61.32 -1.78
N TRP A 651 1.68 -61.73 -1.12
CA TRP A 651 3.05 -61.43 -1.56
C TRP A 651 3.35 -61.94 -2.97
N ASP A 652 2.82 -63.11 -3.34
CA ASP A 652 2.98 -63.68 -4.68
C ASP A 652 2.32 -62.82 -5.76
N CYS A 653 1.15 -62.24 -5.49
CA CYS A 653 0.50 -61.29 -6.40
C CYS A 653 1.36 -60.03 -6.62
N MET A 654 1.87 -59.43 -5.53
CA MET A 654 2.73 -58.23 -5.62
C MET A 654 4.05 -58.51 -6.33
N LYS A 655 4.65 -59.68 -6.09
CA LYS A 655 5.89 -60.11 -6.74
C LYS A 655 5.70 -60.25 -8.25
N THR A 656 4.59 -60.85 -8.67
CA THR A 656 4.25 -61.04 -10.09
C THR A 656 4.03 -59.68 -10.76
N GLN A 657 3.23 -58.80 -10.15
CA GLN A 657 2.96 -57.44 -10.64
C GLN A 657 4.23 -56.56 -10.71
N LEU A 658 5.10 -56.62 -9.71
CA LEU A 658 6.38 -55.90 -9.73
C LEU A 658 7.33 -56.44 -10.80
N SER A 659 7.35 -57.77 -11.01
CA SER A 659 8.17 -58.39 -12.04
C SER A 659 7.68 -58.04 -13.45
N GLU A 660 6.36 -58.03 -13.66
CA GLU A 660 5.75 -57.61 -14.92
C GLU A 660 5.98 -56.12 -15.15
N ALA A 661 5.80 -55.26 -14.15
CA ALA A 661 6.06 -53.83 -14.27
C ALA A 661 7.56 -53.53 -14.55
N ALA A 662 8.47 -54.25 -13.89
CA ALA A 662 9.91 -54.13 -14.15
C ALA A 662 10.26 -54.60 -15.57
N HIS A 663 9.66 -55.69 -16.04
CA HIS A 663 9.86 -56.20 -17.39
C HIS A 663 9.29 -55.23 -18.43
N TRP A 664 8.11 -54.67 -18.18
CA TRP A 664 7.43 -53.73 -19.07
C TRP A 664 8.14 -52.37 -19.13
N THR A 665 8.65 -51.89 -17.99
CA THR A 665 9.48 -50.66 -17.94
C THR A 665 10.81 -50.88 -18.63
N TRP A 666 11.43 -52.05 -18.48
CA TRP A 666 12.64 -52.42 -19.22
C TRP A 666 12.41 -52.47 -20.73
N LEU A 667 11.34 -53.12 -21.19
CA LEU A 667 10.94 -53.14 -22.60
C LEU A 667 10.71 -51.72 -23.15
N ARG A 668 10.00 -50.86 -22.42
CA ARG A 668 9.81 -49.45 -22.82
C ARG A 668 11.10 -48.65 -22.84
N LEU A 669 12.01 -48.88 -21.90
CA LEU A 669 13.33 -48.24 -21.90
C LEU A 669 14.17 -48.72 -23.09
N GLN A 670 14.07 -50.00 -23.43
CA GLN A 670 14.71 -50.59 -24.59
C GLN A 670 14.13 -50.01 -25.90
N ASP A 671 12.81 -49.95 -26.05
CA ASP A 671 12.17 -49.40 -27.25
C ASP A 671 12.48 -47.91 -27.43
N THR A 672 12.51 -47.14 -26.34
CA THR A 672 12.86 -45.71 -26.38
C THR A 672 14.34 -45.47 -26.64
N THR A 673 15.23 -46.32 -26.13
CA THR A 673 16.66 -46.24 -26.45
C THR A 673 16.95 -46.67 -27.88
N VAL A 674 16.25 -47.69 -28.41
CA VAL A 674 16.33 -48.08 -29.83
C VAL A 674 15.79 -46.97 -30.73
N ALA A 675 14.61 -46.40 -30.43
CA ALA A 675 14.06 -45.28 -31.18
C ALA A 675 14.96 -44.03 -31.16
N PHE A 676 15.64 -43.77 -30.03
CA PHE A 676 16.63 -42.70 -29.93
C PHE A 676 17.89 -43.00 -30.75
N LEU A 677 18.35 -44.26 -30.77
CA LEU A 677 19.50 -44.70 -31.57
C LEU A 677 19.19 -44.61 -33.06
N ASP A 678 18.01 -45.06 -33.49
CA ASP A 678 17.54 -44.98 -34.89
C ASP A 678 17.39 -43.52 -35.33
N TRP A 679 16.88 -42.65 -34.47
CA TRP A 679 16.83 -41.21 -34.73
C TRP A 679 18.23 -40.59 -34.86
N ALA A 680 19.17 -40.96 -33.97
CA ALA A 680 20.54 -40.48 -34.03
C ALA A 680 21.30 -40.98 -35.27
N LEU A 681 21.08 -42.24 -35.67
CA LEU A 681 21.64 -42.82 -36.89
C LEU A 681 21.02 -42.19 -38.15
N ALA A 682 19.71 -41.91 -38.14
CA ALA A 682 19.05 -41.19 -39.23
C ALA A 682 19.63 -39.76 -39.40
N MET A 683 19.88 -39.05 -38.30
CA MET A 683 20.51 -37.72 -38.31
C MET A 683 21.97 -37.75 -38.80
N ILE A 684 22.72 -38.82 -38.53
CA ILE A 684 24.09 -39.00 -39.01
C ILE A 684 24.11 -39.41 -40.49
N SER A 685 23.12 -40.15 -40.97
CA SER A 685 22.98 -40.55 -42.38
C SER A 685 22.48 -39.43 -43.31
N GLN A 686 22.05 -38.30 -42.76
CA GLN A 686 21.63 -37.09 -43.51
C GLN A 686 22.73 -36.01 -43.58
N GLN A 687 23.95 -36.31 -43.11
CA GLN A 687 25.18 -35.59 -43.47
C GLN A 687 25.92 -36.35 -44.56
#